data_AF-A0A9E5YBS5-F1
#
_entry.id   AF-A0A9E5YBS5-F1
#
_cell.length_a   1.000
_cell.length_b   1.000
_cell.length_c   1.000
_cell.angle_alpha   90.00
_cell.angle_beta   90.00
_cell.angle_gamma   90.00
#
_symmetry.space_group_name_H-M   'P 1'
#
loop_
_entity.id
_entity.type
_entity.pdbx_description
1 polymer ?
#
loop_
_entity_poly.entity_id
_entity_poly.type
_entity_poly.pdbx_seq_one_letter_code
_entity_poly.pdbx_strand_id
1 'polypeptide(L)'
;MRVNFPKFFGLTMSFLFFFTFLPAYSQGNLWEVAQESLYFGPYVYQLSSGEENSPLPLFPSKAGIIDTVLPWRSHLTVRGRKVIQIKYTHFHYIDPKTEEQKEKSTSTTDIEQKLQVKVKGNVGDRIAIDVNYDDTAPRTEQQRIHLTYEGGKDEIIQEVILGDTNLSLPRTDFVSFSRSVFGARIRAKWKDFYLMGIGSVTKGVSETKIFTGKTTFEKRDISDTSYFKRKYFKLYFDQDYPPGKFGHDPFSYTSGSAEVWIDDQDITNNISGFTIEMTVEPISGDSPYTGYFDPQYLGQDYSVDYMGGIINFYKSIGDQFVIAVRYKDENGDYRPEPYIDPDTGNEVEYHMIKEGPDPLYYEYEIYNRYYLGSQKIDRDTFIFKIKDLSGNVVYDWAIRDTEPSSYEVNIDFDFGIVKITNPTSLGTYYRPFPDAYPDTPLHRYTLHIQYSHAIIAYFLRPDVVPRSERVYFNGELLVRNEDYVIDYPSGYLSFVDPSRITSDTRIRVDYEFSPFFGGQATLLGARLEFIPDGNFLGLSNFSLGSTFLSQSASKTDEVPKLGSSPTSQGVMEIDTHFDLHPNLGGRFPIDISFSGELAKGTFDPNVFGKAMLEDFSSARIEDTLPMNKDSWHLSSNPGQHPSKRDKIEIFDEKIREEVINPIWSDDEIRILNLMYDFTSASWDSVVYSLSPVGKDYTNMKYLEVWIKEIPSGINIHLDLGMVSEDIDDDGNLDTEDKNKDGILNPGEDIGIGMAFPPPLGPITIGTNNGILDTEDLNSNGILDTEEKSSTYDLADYIPEEPFPLTGWCKYTIPLGDASNWDSVKSLVKHVRIWITGSGTNTVKFAKISISGDRWEKYNLEVKGVNNYDDLDFPDPLEDAEFRSYYKGMYGTTETSEGKYRKESAISISGQTGYIQETFISPKSFSEYYQINLWLYQEDAVEGEFYLRFGSDVENNYYYRCISYQSVEVKDWVNIQIPFSQLNSKGNP
;
A
#
# COMPACT_ATOMS: atom_id res chain seq x y z
N MET A 1 24.35 17.00 -50.76
CA MET A 1 25.13 18.17 -50.29
C MET A 1 25.94 17.71 -49.09
N ARG A 2 27.29 17.66 -49.17
CA ARG A 2 28.12 17.39 -47.99
C ARG A 2 28.12 18.64 -47.11
N VAL A 3 27.33 18.64 -46.05
CA VAL A 3 27.37 19.67 -45.00
C VAL A 3 28.54 19.32 -44.09
N ASN A 4 29.61 20.11 -44.14
CA ASN A 4 30.71 20.00 -43.19
C ASN A 4 30.21 20.53 -41.83
N PHE A 5 29.99 19.64 -40.88
CA PHE A 5 29.82 20.03 -39.48
C PHE A 5 31.13 20.67 -38.98
N PRO A 6 31.11 21.87 -38.37
CA PRO A 6 32.30 22.42 -37.74
C PRO A 6 32.72 21.52 -36.56
N LYS A 7 34.04 21.35 -36.37
CA LYS A 7 34.66 20.60 -35.25
C LYS A 7 34.15 20.99 -33.85
N PHE A 8 33.44 22.12 -33.73
CA PHE A 8 32.76 22.61 -32.54
C PHE A 8 31.62 21.70 -32.04
N PHE A 9 30.89 21.01 -32.92
CA PHE A 9 29.77 20.13 -32.55
C PHE A 9 30.20 18.85 -31.83
N GLY A 10 31.46 18.41 -32.04
CA GLY A 10 32.04 17.28 -31.31
C GLY A 10 32.39 17.61 -29.85
N LEU A 11 32.72 18.88 -29.56
CA LEU A 11 33.15 19.33 -28.24
C LEU A 11 31.97 19.45 -27.25
N THR A 12 30.80 19.89 -27.73
CA THR A 12 29.57 19.99 -26.94
C THR A 12 28.95 18.62 -26.66
N MET A 13 29.11 17.65 -27.56
CA MET A 13 28.68 16.27 -27.35
C MET A 13 29.50 15.56 -26.28
N SER A 14 30.82 15.77 -26.21
CA SER A 14 31.69 15.20 -25.17
C SER A 14 31.45 15.80 -23.78
N PHE A 15 31.02 17.06 -23.70
CA PHE A 15 30.65 17.72 -22.44
C PHE A 15 29.26 17.26 -21.95
N LEU A 16 28.33 16.95 -22.87
CA LEU A 16 27.04 16.33 -22.53
C LEU A 16 27.20 14.87 -22.09
N PHE A 17 28.08 14.10 -22.73
CA PHE A 17 28.34 12.69 -22.40
C PHE A 17 28.81 12.49 -20.95
N PHE A 18 29.49 13.49 -20.35
CA PHE A 18 29.95 13.45 -18.97
C PHE A 18 28.83 13.65 -17.93
N PHE A 19 27.71 14.28 -18.31
CA PHE A 19 26.58 14.54 -17.42
C PHE A 19 25.38 13.62 -17.66
N THR A 20 25.32 12.89 -18.78
CA THR A 20 24.23 11.95 -19.08
C THR A 20 24.44 10.53 -18.53
N PHE A 21 25.59 10.21 -17.92
CA PHE A 21 25.95 8.87 -17.42
C PHE A 21 26.35 8.82 -15.92
N LEU A 22 25.59 9.49 -15.05
CA LEU A 22 25.56 9.15 -13.62
C LEU A 22 24.09 8.88 -13.30
N PRO A 23 23.67 7.61 -13.29
CA PRO A 23 23.89 6.79 -12.09
C PRO A 23 24.25 5.32 -12.40
N ALA A 24 24.52 4.56 -11.33
CA ALA A 24 24.75 3.11 -11.27
C ALA A 24 26.17 2.61 -11.57
N TYR A 25 27.02 2.65 -10.53
CA TYR A 25 27.96 1.57 -10.18
C TYR A 25 28.40 1.82 -8.73
N SER A 26 27.66 1.26 -7.77
CA SER A 26 28.23 0.90 -6.47
C SER A 26 28.70 -0.56 -6.57
N GLN A 27 29.67 -0.94 -5.74
CA GLN A 27 30.37 -2.24 -5.67
C GLN A 27 31.64 -2.32 -6.53
N GLY A 28 32.78 -2.08 -5.89
CA GLY A 28 34.11 -2.27 -6.46
C GLY A 28 35.21 -1.81 -5.50
N ASN A 29 35.77 -2.75 -4.74
CA ASN A 29 36.84 -2.57 -3.76
C ASN A 29 38.03 -1.74 -4.28
N LEU A 30 38.41 -0.70 -3.54
CA LEU A 30 39.67 0.01 -3.72
C LEU A 30 40.33 0.24 -2.35
N TRP A 31 41.03 -0.77 -1.86
CA TRP A 31 42.13 -0.60 -0.92
C TRP A 31 43.42 -0.49 -1.71
N GLU A 32 43.88 0.72 -1.99
CA GLU A 32 45.30 1.08 -1.93
C GLU A 32 45.46 2.60 -2.09
N VAL A 33 46.31 3.15 -1.23
CA VAL A 33 46.83 4.53 -1.13
C VAL A 33 46.23 5.35 0.01
N ALA A 34 46.84 5.13 1.17
CA ALA A 34 46.79 6.01 2.32
C ALA A 34 47.67 7.26 2.11
N GLN A 35 47.33 8.28 2.90
CA GLN A 35 48.07 9.50 3.24
C GLN A 35 47.98 10.66 2.23
N GLU A 36 47.05 11.58 2.49
CA GLU A 36 47.37 12.94 2.93
C GLU A 36 46.10 13.68 3.38
N SER A 37 46.17 14.29 4.56
CA SER A 37 45.09 15.04 5.20
C SER A 37 45.01 16.49 4.68
N LEU A 38 43.79 16.87 4.27
CA LEU A 38 43.08 18.13 4.50
C LEU A 38 43.79 19.48 4.23
N TYR A 39 43.23 20.27 3.30
CA TYR A 39 42.55 21.56 3.55
C TYR A 39 42.10 22.15 2.20
N PHE A 40 40.79 22.34 1.99
CA PHE A 40 40.30 23.17 0.87
C PHE A 40 39.17 24.09 1.33
N GLY A 41 39.46 25.40 1.32
CA GLY A 41 38.45 26.45 1.51
C GLY A 41 37.59 26.66 0.25
N PRO A 42 36.58 27.55 0.31
CA PRO A 42 35.70 27.81 -0.83
C PRO A 42 36.49 28.48 -1.97
N TYR A 43 36.68 27.78 -3.09
CA TYR A 43 37.27 28.37 -4.30
C TYR A 43 36.20 29.03 -5.16
N VAL A 44 36.35 30.35 -5.35
CA VAL A 44 35.69 31.09 -6.42
C VAL A 44 36.64 31.10 -7.60
N TYR A 45 36.33 30.36 -8.67
CA TYR A 45 37.09 30.44 -9.92
C TYR A 45 36.53 31.58 -10.78
N GLN A 46 37.37 32.59 -11.02
CA GLN A 46 37.12 33.63 -12.02
C GLN A 46 38.15 33.42 -13.15
N LEU A 47 37.73 32.77 -14.24
CA LEU A 47 38.58 32.57 -15.42
C LEU A 47 38.62 33.87 -16.23
N SER A 48 39.78 34.51 -16.30
CA SER A 48 40.08 35.62 -17.21
C SER A 48 41.22 35.23 -18.17
N SER A 49 41.17 35.74 -19.40
CA SER A 49 42.23 35.53 -20.41
C SER A 49 43.37 36.54 -20.19
N GLY A 50 44.62 36.07 -20.20
CA GLY A 50 45.82 36.91 -20.05
C GLY A 50 46.91 36.59 -21.09
N GLU A 51 47.62 37.63 -21.54
CA GLU A 51 48.85 37.58 -22.36
C GLU A 51 50.14 37.63 -21.49
N GLU A 52 51.23 37.07 -22.03
CA GLU A 52 52.51 36.61 -21.42
C GLU A 52 53.56 37.66 -20.98
N ASN A 53 54.46 37.26 -20.03
CA ASN A 53 55.94 37.23 -20.23
C ASN A 53 56.77 36.59 -19.04
N SER A 54 57.24 35.34 -19.24
CA SER A 54 58.54 34.66 -18.88
C SER A 54 59.16 34.65 -17.42
N PRO A 55 60.11 33.73 -17.07
CA PRO A 55 59.92 32.32 -16.64
C PRO A 55 60.68 31.88 -15.34
N LEU A 56 60.34 30.71 -14.74
CA LEU A 56 61.20 29.71 -14.03
C LEU A 56 60.34 28.69 -13.19
N PRO A 57 60.86 27.49 -12.86
CA PRO A 57 60.73 26.21 -13.58
C PRO A 57 59.55 25.30 -13.13
N LEU A 58 59.29 24.28 -13.96
CA LEU A 58 58.22 23.29 -13.88
C LEU A 58 58.15 22.49 -12.56
N PHE A 59 56.93 22.37 -12.03
CA PHE A 59 56.40 21.11 -11.52
C PHE A 59 55.39 20.56 -12.55
N PRO A 60 55.35 19.26 -12.84
CA PRO A 60 54.41 18.71 -13.82
C PRO A 60 52.99 18.82 -13.26
N SER A 61 52.17 19.69 -13.86
CA SER A 61 50.72 19.67 -13.68
C SER A 61 50.18 18.34 -14.20
N LYS A 62 49.96 17.37 -13.31
CA LYS A 62 49.12 16.21 -13.63
C LYS A 62 47.74 16.74 -14.00
N ALA A 63 47.31 16.35 -15.20
CA ALA A 63 46.10 16.77 -15.91
C ALA A 63 44.89 17.03 -14.98
N GLY A 64 44.48 18.30 -14.91
CA GLY A 64 43.16 18.68 -14.42
C GLY A 64 42.09 18.22 -15.41
N ILE A 65 40.92 17.87 -14.88
CA ILE A 65 39.84 17.13 -15.57
C ILE A 65 39.23 17.88 -16.78
N ILE A 66 39.55 19.15 -17.05
CA ILE A 66 39.11 19.89 -18.24
C ILE A 66 40.20 20.88 -18.67
N ASP A 67 40.95 20.57 -19.73
CA ASP A 67 41.82 21.56 -20.40
C ASP A 67 41.12 22.01 -21.70
N THR A 68 40.16 22.93 -21.56
CA THR A 68 39.35 23.44 -22.68
C THR A 68 39.51 24.95 -22.78
N VAL A 69 40.11 25.42 -23.88
CA VAL A 69 40.18 26.85 -24.21
C VAL A 69 38.80 27.32 -24.65
N LEU A 70 38.15 28.14 -23.84
CA LEU A 70 36.86 28.75 -24.18
C LEU A 70 37.02 29.84 -25.26
N PRO A 71 36.07 29.98 -26.19
CA PRO A 71 36.13 31.02 -27.22
C PRO A 71 36.13 32.44 -26.63
N TRP A 72 36.62 33.40 -27.41
CA TRP A 72 36.65 34.82 -27.04
C TRP A 72 35.23 35.32 -26.63
N ARG A 73 35.14 36.16 -25.59
CA ARG A 73 33.90 36.64 -24.94
C ARG A 73 33.05 35.62 -24.17
N SER A 74 33.53 34.39 -23.97
CA SER A 74 32.86 33.46 -23.05
C SER A 74 32.95 33.94 -21.59
N HIS A 75 31.84 33.88 -20.87
CA HIS A 75 31.79 34.11 -19.43
C HIS A 75 30.86 33.09 -18.79
N LEU A 76 31.42 32.18 -17.99
CA LEU A 76 30.67 31.17 -17.26
C LEU A 76 30.90 31.36 -15.76
N THR A 77 29.82 31.46 -15.00
CA THR A 77 29.84 31.47 -13.53
C THR A 77 29.40 30.10 -13.04
N VAL A 78 30.29 29.41 -12.33
CA VAL A 78 29.99 28.16 -11.62
C VAL A 78 29.96 28.47 -10.13
N ARG A 79 28.86 28.15 -9.45
CA ARG A 79 28.70 28.28 -8.00
C ARG A 79 28.16 26.98 -7.45
N GLY A 80 28.66 26.54 -6.32
CA GLY A 80 28.18 25.29 -5.74
C GLY A 80 29.05 24.78 -4.61
N ARG A 81 28.67 23.62 -4.10
CA ARG A 81 29.45 22.82 -3.15
C ARG A 81 29.33 21.34 -3.53
N LYS A 82 30.42 20.62 -3.34
CA LYS A 82 30.43 19.16 -3.29
C LYS A 82 30.84 18.79 -1.87
N VAL A 83 29.98 18.10 -1.15
CA VAL A 83 30.27 17.53 0.17
C VAL A 83 30.47 16.04 -0.05
N ILE A 84 31.59 15.52 0.42
CA ILE A 84 31.84 14.09 0.52
C ILE A 84 32.03 13.83 2.00
N GLN A 85 31.09 13.12 2.60
CA GLN A 85 31.14 12.72 4.00
C GLN A 85 31.46 11.24 4.04
N ILE A 86 32.62 10.92 4.62
CA ILE A 86 33.03 9.53 4.86
C ILE A 86 32.83 9.31 6.35
N LYS A 87 31.81 8.53 6.71
CA LYS A 87 31.56 8.12 8.09
C LYS A 87 32.12 6.72 8.25
N TYR A 88 33.24 6.61 8.95
CA TYR A 88 33.73 5.33 9.43
C TYR A 88 33.16 5.10 10.83
N THR A 89 32.33 4.07 10.98
CA THR A 89 31.79 3.67 12.27
C THR A 89 32.41 2.35 12.65
N HIS A 90 33.06 2.30 13.81
CA HIS A 90 33.61 1.09 14.38
C HIS A 90 32.89 0.77 15.67
N PHE A 91 32.13 -0.32 15.67
CA PHE A 91 31.51 -0.84 16.88
C PHE A 91 32.48 -1.81 17.55
N HIS A 92 32.89 -1.45 18.76
CA HIS A 92 33.69 -2.29 19.62
C HIS A 92 32.89 -2.57 20.89
N TYR A 93 32.49 -3.82 21.07
CA TYR A 93 31.77 -4.27 22.25
C TYR A 93 32.75 -4.39 23.42
N ILE A 94 32.48 -3.69 24.52
CA ILE A 94 33.39 -3.51 25.65
C ILE A 94 33.33 -4.71 26.63
N ASP A 95 32.31 -5.56 26.53
CA ASP A 95 32.13 -6.71 27.42
C ASP A 95 31.59 -7.94 26.66
N PRO A 96 32.37 -9.03 26.49
CA PRO A 96 31.87 -10.28 25.95
C PRO A 96 31.33 -11.14 27.11
N LYS A 97 30.02 -11.21 27.28
CA LYS A 97 29.45 -12.06 28.34
C LYS A 97 29.48 -13.57 28.06
N THR A 98 29.89 -14.04 26.88
CA THR A 98 30.13 -15.47 26.63
C THR A 98 31.24 -15.68 25.58
N GLU A 99 32.15 -16.64 25.84
CA GLU A 99 33.30 -16.94 24.96
C GLU A 99 32.91 -17.51 23.58
N GLU A 100 31.65 -17.89 23.36
CA GLU A 100 31.18 -18.60 22.16
C GLU A 100 30.57 -17.72 21.05
N GLN A 101 30.21 -16.46 21.33
CA GLN A 101 29.77 -15.52 20.29
C GLN A 101 30.56 -14.21 20.39
N LYS A 102 31.75 -14.20 19.78
CA LYS A 102 32.38 -12.93 19.41
C LYS A 102 31.52 -12.29 18.32
N GLU A 103 30.59 -11.42 18.69
CA GLU A 103 30.08 -10.41 17.75
C GLU A 103 31.32 -9.68 17.21
N LYS A 104 31.63 -9.96 15.94
CA LYS A 104 32.82 -9.41 15.29
C LYS A 104 32.65 -7.90 15.30
N SER A 105 33.68 -7.17 15.72
CA SER A 105 33.70 -5.71 15.59
C SER A 105 33.34 -5.34 14.16
N THR A 106 32.19 -4.71 13.98
CA THR A 106 31.71 -4.31 12.66
C THR A 106 32.29 -2.95 12.35
N SER A 107 32.80 -2.80 11.13
CA SER A 107 33.23 -1.53 10.59
C SER A 107 32.40 -1.24 9.37
N THR A 108 31.57 -0.20 9.44
CA THR A 108 30.86 0.31 8.27
C THR A 108 31.56 1.58 7.79
N THR A 109 31.69 1.71 6.47
CA THR A 109 32.15 2.93 5.84
C THR A 109 31.01 3.44 4.98
N ASP A 110 30.33 4.47 5.47
CA ASP A 110 29.27 5.14 4.73
C ASP A 110 29.87 6.34 3.99
N ILE A 111 29.70 6.37 2.67
CA ILE A 111 30.13 7.50 1.84
C ILE A 111 28.89 8.22 1.34
N GLU A 112 28.55 9.33 1.99
CA GLU A 112 27.53 10.25 1.50
C GLU A 112 28.15 11.29 0.58
N GLN A 113 27.58 11.48 -0.60
CA GLN A 113 27.93 12.57 -1.50
C GLN A 113 26.72 13.49 -1.65
N LYS A 114 26.96 14.80 -1.51
CA LYS A 114 25.97 15.86 -1.75
C LYS A 114 26.59 16.88 -2.72
N LEU A 115 26.00 17.05 -3.88
CA LEU A 115 26.40 17.93 -4.96
C LEU A 115 25.31 18.96 -5.24
N GLN A 116 25.66 20.22 -5.00
CA GLN A 116 24.86 21.37 -5.35
C GLN A 116 25.65 22.26 -6.28
N VAL A 117 25.27 22.36 -7.54
CA VAL A 117 26.00 23.11 -8.57
C VAL A 117 25.03 23.92 -9.41
N LYS A 118 25.33 25.20 -9.54
CA LYS A 118 24.68 26.13 -10.44
C LYS A 118 25.69 26.70 -11.42
N VAL A 119 25.47 26.45 -12.70
CA VAL A 119 26.28 26.96 -13.81
C VAL A 119 25.43 27.94 -14.60
N LYS A 120 25.90 29.18 -14.77
CA LYS A 120 25.21 30.16 -15.60
C LYS A 120 26.18 31.02 -16.38
N GLY A 121 25.91 31.26 -17.65
CA GLY A 121 26.72 32.18 -18.45
C GLY A 121 26.61 31.93 -19.95
N ASN A 122 27.49 32.57 -20.71
CA ASN A 122 27.53 32.46 -22.16
C ASN A 122 28.87 31.88 -22.63
N VAL A 123 28.83 31.04 -23.65
CA VAL A 123 30.00 30.55 -24.38
C VAL A 123 30.02 31.23 -25.74
N GLY A 124 30.99 32.13 -25.93
CA GLY A 124 30.98 33.12 -27.01
C GLY A 124 29.72 33.99 -27.00
N ASP A 125 29.33 34.47 -28.18
CA ASP A 125 28.18 35.37 -28.36
C ASP A 125 26.86 34.62 -28.66
N ARG A 126 26.88 33.27 -28.71
CA ARG A 126 25.76 32.48 -29.30
C ARG A 126 25.20 31.38 -28.42
N ILE A 127 25.91 30.95 -27.38
CA ILE A 127 25.48 29.84 -26.53
C ILE A 127 25.26 30.36 -25.12
N ALA A 128 24.05 30.19 -24.59
CA ALA A 128 23.70 30.46 -23.21
C ALA A 128 23.52 29.14 -22.44
N ILE A 129 24.13 29.05 -21.26
CA ILE A 129 24.09 27.88 -20.37
C ILE A 129 23.40 28.29 -19.06
N ASP A 130 22.43 27.51 -18.61
CA ASP A 130 21.78 27.61 -17.29
C ASP A 130 21.52 26.19 -16.73
N VAL A 131 22.44 25.71 -15.89
CA VAL A 131 22.35 24.42 -15.20
C VAL A 131 22.20 24.65 -13.70
N ASN A 132 21.28 23.92 -13.08
CA ASN A 132 21.10 23.84 -11.64
C ASN A 132 20.94 22.37 -11.28
N TYR A 133 21.84 21.85 -10.46
CA TYR A 133 21.81 20.48 -9.97
C TYR A 133 21.94 20.51 -8.45
N ASP A 134 21.03 19.86 -7.73
CA ASP A 134 21.04 19.79 -6.27
C ASP A 134 20.49 18.43 -5.84
N ASP A 135 21.37 17.48 -5.52
CA ASP A 135 20.98 16.13 -5.08
C ASP A 135 20.38 16.09 -3.66
N THR A 136 20.38 17.22 -2.93
CA THR A 136 19.68 17.36 -1.66
C THR A 136 18.27 17.89 -1.81
N ALA A 137 17.90 18.37 -3.01
CA ALA A 137 16.56 18.84 -3.31
C ALA A 137 15.59 17.66 -3.55
N PRO A 138 14.27 17.90 -3.42
CA PRO A 138 13.25 16.95 -3.82
C PRO A 138 13.40 16.55 -5.29
N ARG A 139 13.04 15.30 -5.65
CA ARG A 139 13.27 14.68 -6.98
C ARG A 139 12.86 15.57 -8.15
N THR A 140 11.75 16.29 -8.04
CA THR A 140 11.22 17.16 -9.08
C THR A 140 12.06 18.43 -9.32
N GLU A 141 12.91 18.81 -8.37
CA GLU A 141 13.75 20.02 -8.38
C GLU A 141 15.25 19.72 -8.49
N GLN A 142 15.66 18.45 -8.35
CA GLN A 142 17.07 18.03 -8.32
C GLN A 142 17.87 18.47 -9.55
N GLN A 143 17.23 18.54 -10.72
CA GLN A 143 17.92 18.83 -11.96
C GLN A 143 17.16 19.82 -12.85
N ARG A 144 17.86 20.89 -13.23
CA ARG A 144 17.51 21.77 -14.34
C ARG A 144 18.70 21.98 -15.25
N ILE A 145 18.58 21.66 -16.53
CA ILE A 145 19.61 21.87 -17.54
C ILE A 145 18.96 22.62 -18.69
N HIS A 146 19.39 23.84 -18.99
CA HIS A 146 18.89 24.60 -20.13
C HIS A 146 20.06 25.19 -20.90
N LEU A 147 20.20 24.76 -22.15
CA LEU A 147 21.20 25.25 -23.08
C LEU A 147 20.52 25.83 -24.30
N THR A 148 20.86 27.06 -24.67
CA THR A 148 20.31 27.72 -25.86
C THR A 148 21.43 28.14 -26.79
N TYR A 149 21.34 27.75 -28.05
CA TYR A 149 22.10 28.30 -29.16
C TYR A 149 21.20 29.25 -29.95
N GLU A 150 21.65 30.47 -30.19
CA GLU A 150 20.99 31.44 -31.08
C GLU A 150 21.85 31.67 -32.33
N GLY A 151 21.25 31.39 -33.49
CA GLY A 151 21.87 31.60 -34.80
C GLY A 151 21.81 33.06 -35.25
N GLY A 152 22.68 33.41 -36.19
CA GLY A 152 22.64 34.72 -36.86
C GLY A 152 21.40 34.86 -37.76
N LYS A 153 21.04 36.12 -38.11
CA LYS A 153 19.90 36.42 -38.98
C LYS A 153 19.92 35.70 -40.35
N ASP A 154 21.12 35.49 -40.88
CA ASP A 154 21.32 34.85 -42.20
C ASP A 154 21.61 33.34 -42.11
N GLU A 155 21.64 32.76 -40.90
CA GLU A 155 21.95 31.35 -40.70
C GLU A 155 20.71 30.48 -40.86
N ILE A 156 20.86 29.26 -41.39
CA ILE A 156 19.71 28.36 -41.54
C ILE A 156 19.18 27.92 -40.18
N ILE A 157 20.08 27.55 -39.25
CA ILE A 157 19.69 27.20 -37.89
C ILE A 157 19.52 28.49 -37.11
N GLN A 158 18.29 28.76 -36.69
CA GLN A 158 17.93 29.95 -35.93
C GLN A 158 18.06 29.69 -34.43
N GLU A 159 17.73 28.49 -33.97
CA GLU A 159 17.80 28.14 -32.55
C GLU A 159 18.03 26.64 -32.34
N VAL A 160 18.82 26.30 -31.32
CA VAL A 160 18.85 24.95 -30.73
C VAL A 160 18.70 25.06 -29.22
N ILE A 161 17.72 24.37 -28.64
CA ILE A 161 17.56 24.24 -27.18
C ILE A 161 17.87 22.80 -26.78
N LEU A 162 18.73 22.60 -25.79
CA LEU A 162 18.97 21.30 -25.15
C LEU A 162 18.61 21.33 -23.67
N GLY A 163 18.09 20.20 -23.18
CA GLY A 163 17.64 20.00 -21.81
C GLY A 163 16.17 20.41 -21.62
N ASP A 164 15.88 21.07 -20.51
CA ASP A 164 14.55 21.51 -20.12
C ASP A 164 14.01 22.58 -21.02
N THR A 165 12.83 22.33 -21.58
CA THR A 165 12.10 23.31 -22.35
C THR A 165 10.60 23.08 -22.21
N ASN A 166 9.82 24.12 -22.43
CA ASN A 166 8.39 23.98 -22.64
C ASN A 166 8.17 23.86 -24.14
N LEU A 167 7.53 22.78 -24.58
CA LEU A 167 7.06 22.66 -25.96
C LEU A 167 5.68 23.30 -26.04
N SER A 168 5.50 24.24 -26.96
CA SER A 168 4.20 24.77 -27.37
C SER A 168 4.14 24.80 -28.89
N LEU A 169 3.10 24.24 -29.49
CA LEU A 169 2.88 24.33 -30.94
C LEU A 169 2.17 25.65 -31.30
N PRO A 170 2.67 26.42 -32.28
CA PRO A 170 2.03 27.66 -32.70
C PRO A 170 0.85 27.41 -33.65
N ARG A 171 -0.20 28.25 -33.54
CA ARG A 171 -1.28 28.43 -34.55
C ARG A 171 -2.19 27.21 -34.85
N THR A 172 -2.29 26.25 -33.95
CA THR A 172 -3.20 25.09 -34.08
C THR A 172 -4.23 25.06 -32.94
N ASP A 173 -5.51 24.96 -33.27
CA ASP A 173 -6.61 24.88 -32.29
C ASP A 173 -6.92 23.42 -31.93
N PHE A 174 -6.85 22.48 -32.90
CA PHE A 174 -7.09 21.06 -32.63
C PHE A 174 -5.88 20.35 -31.99
N VAL A 175 -4.66 20.84 -32.25
CA VAL A 175 -3.40 20.27 -31.73
C VAL A 175 -2.76 21.21 -30.72
N SER A 176 -3.50 21.60 -29.68
CA SER A 176 -2.94 22.38 -28.57
C SER A 176 -2.05 21.52 -27.66
N PHE A 177 -0.77 21.39 -28.04
CA PHE A 177 0.22 20.64 -27.26
C PHE A 177 1.13 21.58 -26.47
N SER A 178 1.01 21.57 -25.14
CA SER A 178 1.85 22.33 -24.22
C SER A 178 2.37 21.43 -23.11
N ARG A 179 3.67 21.09 -23.10
CA ARG A 179 4.28 20.22 -22.07
C ARG A 179 5.68 20.63 -21.66
N SER A 180 6.02 20.34 -20.40
CA SER A 180 7.37 20.41 -19.87
C SER A 180 8.14 19.17 -20.29
N VAL A 181 9.24 19.37 -21.02
CA VAL A 181 10.03 18.27 -21.59
C VAL A 181 11.51 18.46 -21.34
N PHE A 182 12.24 17.36 -21.30
CA PHE A 182 13.71 17.33 -21.32
C PHE A 182 14.17 16.74 -22.66
N GLY A 183 14.89 17.51 -23.49
CA GLY A 183 15.33 17.03 -24.79
C GLY A 183 15.98 18.07 -25.66
N ALA A 184 15.91 17.88 -26.98
CA ALA A 184 16.47 18.76 -27.97
C ALA A 184 15.38 19.33 -28.88
N ARG A 185 15.36 20.66 -29.03
CA ARG A 185 14.51 21.37 -30.01
C ARG A 185 15.39 22.15 -30.97
N ILE A 186 15.09 22.08 -32.26
CA ILE A 186 15.77 22.84 -33.31
C ILE A 186 14.74 23.68 -34.07
N ARG A 187 15.08 24.93 -34.35
CA ARG A 187 14.37 25.77 -35.31
C ARG A 187 15.31 26.18 -36.43
N ALA A 188 14.87 25.97 -37.65
CA ALA A 188 15.58 26.36 -38.85
C ALA A 188 14.68 27.20 -39.77
N LYS A 189 15.24 28.23 -40.39
CA LYS A 189 14.61 29.05 -41.41
C LYS A 189 15.40 28.94 -42.70
N TRP A 190 14.72 28.63 -43.80
CA TRP A 190 15.28 28.66 -45.13
C TRP A 190 14.33 29.40 -46.07
N LYS A 191 14.64 30.69 -46.31
CA LYS A 191 13.76 31.63 -47.01
C LYS A 191 12.38 31.68 -46.33
N ASP A 192 11.33 31.39 -47.08
CA ASP A 192 9.93 31.35 -46.65
C ASP A 192 9.57 30.07 -45.88
N PHE A 193 10.48 29.10 -45.78
CA PHE A 193 10.24 27.83 -45.07
C PHE A 193 10.81 27.87 -43.65
N TYR A 194 10.01 27.39 -42.71
CA TYR A 194 10.38 27.22 -41.31
C TYR A 194 10.23 25.75 -40.95
N LEU A 195 11.25 25.20 -40.30
CA LEU A 195 11.26 23.86 -39.75
C LEU A 195 11.47 23.94 -38.25
N MET A 196 10.57 23.33 -37.49
CA MET A 196 10.81 23.00 -36.09
C MET A 196 10.93 21.49 -35.95
N GLY A 197 11.95 21.01 -35.25
CA GLY A 197 12.08 19.61 -34.86
C GLY A 197 12.24 19.51 -33.35
N ILE A 198 11.66 18.48 -32.75
CA ILE A 198 11.85 18.16 -31.34
C ILE A 198 12.02 16.66 -31.11
N GLY A 199 12.96 16.30 -30.25
CA GLY A 199 13.07 14.97 -29.67
C GLY A 199 13.33 15.10 -28.18
N SER A 200 12.42 14.61 -27.35
CA SER A 200 12.42 14.88 -25.92
C SER A 200 11.70 13.80 -25.13
N VAL A 201 11.75 13.91 -23.81
CA VAL A 201 11.00 13.08 -22.87
C VAL A 201 10.14 14.00 -22.01
N THR A 202 8.86 13.67 -21.80
CA THR A 202 7.99 14.46 -20.92
C THR A 202 8.46 14.33 -19.47
N LYS A 203 8.37 15.43 -18.72
CA LYS A 203 8.74 15.42 -17.30
C LYS A 203 7.66 14.85 -16.39
N GLY A 204 6.41 14.85 -16.84
CA GLY A 204 5.30 14.32 -16.06
C GLY A 204 4.04 14.09 -16.89
N VAL A 205 2.99 13.72 -16.17
CA VAL A 205 1.64 13.52 -16.65
C VAL A 205 0.83 14.77 -16.35
N SER A 206 0.11 15.28 -17.35
CA SER A 206 -0.74 16.46 -17.18
C SER A 206 -2.02 16.12 -16.44
N GLU A 207 -2.41 16.95 -15.49
CA GLU A 207 -3.67 16.86 -14.76
C GLU A 207 -4.27 18.26 -14.60
N THR A 208 -5.61 18.33 -14.61
CA THR A 208 -6.34 19.56 -14.30
C THR A 208 -7.15 19.33 -13.05
N LYS A 209 -6.94 20.18 -12.04
CA LYS A 209 -7.84 20.28 -10.89
C LYS A 209 -8.68 21.53 -10.96
N ILE A 210 -9.94 21.39 -10.58
CA ILE A 210 -10.87 22.51 -10.47
C ILE A 210 -11.36 22.54 -9.04
N PHE A 211 -11.23 23.72 -8.42
CA PHE A 211 -11.76 24.04 -7.11
C PHE A 211 -12.79 25.17 -7.25
N THR A 212 -13.74 25.22 -6.33
CA THR A 212 -14.76 26.29 -6.30
C THR A 212 -14.75 26.91 -4.92
N GLY A 213 -14.35 28.17 -4.83
CA GLY A 213 -14.06 28.83 -3.56
C GLY A 213 -13.05 28.03 -2.75
N LYS A 214 -13.39 27.79 -1.48
CA LYS A 214 -12.62 26.93 -0.57
C LYS A 214 -13.15 25.50 -0.52
N THR A 215 -13.71 24.99 -1.61
CA THR A 215 -14.18 23.61 -1.69
C THR A 215 -13.47 22.83 -2.80
N THR A 216 -13.30 21.53 -2.57
CA THR A 216 -12.82 20.59 -3.60
C THR A 216 -13.91 19.57 -3.88
N PHE A 217 -14.02 19.15 -5.15
CA PHE A 217 -14.92 18.09 -5.56
C PHE A 217 -14.28 16.73 -5.35
N GLU A 218 -15.04 15.79 -4.80
CA GLU A 218 -14.67 14.40 -4.60
C GLU A 218 -15.76 13.49 -5.19
N LYS A 219 -15.32 12.39 -5.81
CA LYS A 219 -16.18 11.32 -6.30
C LYS A 219 -15.60 10.00 -5.81
N ARG A 220 -16.44 9.18 -5.17
CA ARG A 220 -16.02 7.92 -4.56
C ARG A 220 -17.13 6.87 -4.64
N ASP A 221 -16.70 5.62 -4.65
CA ASP A 221 -17.54 4.44 -4.49
C ASP A 221 -17.12 3.72 -3.20
N ILE A 222 -18.09 3.33 -2.37
CA ILE A 222 -17.89 2.63 -1.10
C ILE A 222 -18.66 1.31 -1.13
N SER A 223 -18.06 0.24 -0.64
CA SER A 223 -18.72 -1.07 -0.51
C SER A 223 -19.75 -1.08 0.63
N ASP A 224 -20.88 -1.76 0.44
CA ASP A 224 -21.85 -2.12 1.50
C ASP A 224 -21.23 -2.92 2.66
N THR A 225 -20.11 -3.62 2.43
CA THR A 225 -19.37 -4.32 3.50
C THR A 225 -18.44 -3.40 4.32
N SER A 226 -18.27 -2.14 3.93
CA SER A 226 -17.34 -1.17 4.56
C SER A 226 -18.00 -0.29 5.63
N TYR A 227 -19.00 -0.81 6.34
CA TYR A 227 -19.62 -0.11 7.46
C TYR A 227 -18.68 -0.06 8.68
N PHE A 228 -18.98 0.82 9.63
CA PHE A 228 -18.28 0.86 10.91
C PHE A 228 -18.64 -0.34 11.79
N LYS A 229 -17.77 -1.36 11.80
CA LYS A 229 -17.88 -2.53 12.69
C LYS A 229 -17.65 -2.14 14.16
N ARG A 230 -18.36 -2.79 15.07
CA ARG A 230 -18.18 -2.80 16.54
C ARG A 230 -18.06 -1.41 17.17
N LYS A 231 -18.81 -0.45 16.64
CA LYS A 231 -18.75 0.95 17.08
C LYS A 231 -20.07 1.48 17.60
N TYR A 232 -21.18 0.97 17.08
CA TYR A 232 -22.51 1.47 17.37
C TYR A 232 -23.39 0.33 17.88
N PHE A 233 -24.03 0.54 19.02
CA PHE A 233 -24.87 -0.48 19.65
C PHE A 233 -26.22 0.11 20.09
N LYS A 234 -27.27 -0.71 20.10
CA LYS A 234 -28.56 -0.38 20.71
C LYS A 234 -28.42 -0.34 22.23
N LEU A 235 -29.13 0.60 22.86
CA LEU A 235 -29.20 0.72 24.32
C LEU A 235 -30.32 -0.12 24.95
N TYR A 236 -31.34 -0.52 24.17
CA TYR A 236 -32.57 -1.17 24.65
C TYR A 236 -32.59 -2.67 24.29
N PHE A 237 -33.25 -3.46 25.14
CA PHE A 237 -33.24 -4.94 25.08
C PHE A 237 -34.57 -5.54 24.60
N ASP A 238 -35.69 -4.82 24.77
CA ASP A 238 -37.03 -5.40 24.56
C ASP A 238 -37.61 -5.18 23.14
N GLN A 239 -36.83 -4.62 22.20
CA GLN A 239 -37.32 -4.27 20.86
C GLN A 239 -36.27 -4.49 19.77
N ASP A 240 -36.75 -4.82 18.56
CA ASP A 240 -35.89 -5.02 17.39
C ASP A 240 -35.55 -3.71 16.66
N TYR A 241 -36.30 -2.62 16.92
CA TYR A 241 -36.28 -1.36 16.17
C TYR A 241 -36.38 -0.12 17.07
N PRO A 242 -36.03 1.09 16.57
CA PRO A 242 -36.05 2.28 17.41
C PRO A 242 -37.45 2.60 17.94
N PRO A 243 -37.55 3.05 19.21
CA PRO A 243 -38.81 3.50 19.79
C PRO A 243 -39.46 4.63 18.96
N GLY A 244 -40.79 4.62 18.81
CA GLY A 244 -41.54 5.67 18.11
C GLY A 244 -41.62 5.59 16.57
N LYS A 245 -40.87 4.68 15.90
CA LYS A 245 -40.88 4.55 14.42
C LYS A 245 -41.97 3.64 13.85
N PHE A 246 -42.36 2.58 14.58
CA PHE A 246 -43.33 1.57 14.12
C PHE A 246 -44.60 1.51 14.98
N GLY A 247 -44.98 2.62 15.62
CA GLY A 247 -46.18 2.69 16.46
C GLY A 247 -46.00 2.12 17.88
N HIS A 248 -44.75 1.94 18.31
CA HIS A 248 -44.39 1.62 19.69
C HIS A 248 -44.22 2.90 20.48
N ASP A 249 -44.68 2.91 21.73
CA ASP A 249 -44.48 4.05 22.62
C ASP A 249 -42.96 4.33 22.73
N PRO A 250 -42.52 5.58 22.49
CA PRO A 250 -41.13 5.92 22.65
C PRO A 250 -40.75 5.72 24.12
N PHE A 251 -39.80 4.82 24.40
CA PHE A 251 -39.15 4.81 25.70
C PHE A 251 -38.44 6.14 25.87
N SER A 252 -38.92 6.92 26.82
CA SER A 252 -38.22 8.13 27.26
C SER A 252 -37.13 7.70 28.23
N TYR A 253 -35.88 8.04 27.90
CA TYR A 253 -34.73 7.77 28.76
C TYR A 253 -34.40 9.01 29.58
N THR A 254 -33.90 8.80 30.80
CA THR A 254 -33.27 9.90 31.54
C THR A 254 -31.94 10.23 30.88
N SER A 255 -31.82 11.42 30.27
CA SER A 255 -30.59 11.85 29.62
C SER A 255 -29.40 11.86 30.61
N GLY A 256 -28.28 11.27 30.18
CA GLY A 256 -27.09 11.09 31.01
C GLY A 256 -27.14 9.91 31.99
N SER A 257 -28.17 9.06 31.96
CA SER A 257 -28.30 7.92 32.87
C SER A 257 -27.71 6.60 32.36
N ALA A 258 -27.34 6.52 31.08
CA ALA A 258 -26.80 5.28 30.51
C ALA A 258 -25.38 5.05 31.03
N GLU A 259 -25.20 3.92 31.70
CA GLU A 259 -23.93 3.42 32.20
C GLU A 259 -23.49 2.27 31.30
N VAL A 260 -22.23 2.32 30.86
CA VAL A 260 -21.65 1.35 29.94
C VAL A 260 -20.39 0.79 30.56
N TRP A 261 -20.31 -0.52 30.54
CA TRP A 261 -19.23 -1.30 31.10
C TRP A 261 -18.75 -2.28 30.05
N ILE A 262 -17.45 -2.44 29.96
CA ILE A 262 -16.82 -3.32 28.98
C ILE A 262 -15.92 -4.27 29.74
N ASP A 263 -16.10 -5.56 29.52
CA ASP A 263 -15.16 -6.58 29.92
C ASP A 263 -14.53 -7.08 28.63
N ASP A 264 -13.22 -6.94 28.48
CA ASP A 264 -12.52 -7.46 27.31
C ASP A 264 -12.28 -8.98 27.37
N GLN A 265 -12.79 -9.61 28.42
CA GLN A 265 -12.60 -11.00 28.85
C GLN A 265 -11.15 -11.31 29.16
N ASP A 266 -10.35 -10.29 29.39
CA ASP A 266 -8.95 -10.43 29.70
C ASP A 266 -8.81 -10.23 31.20
N ILE A 267 -8.83 -11.33 31.95
CA ILE A 267 -8.77 -11.28 33.43
C ILE A 267 -7.53 -10.55 33.96
N THR A 268 -6.59 -10.34 33.06
CA THR A 268 -5.19 -10.09 33.28
C THR A 268 -4.85 -8.62 33.25
N ASN A 269 -5.58 -7.82 32.48
CA ASN A 269 -5.42 -6.38 32.48
C ASN A 269 -6.36 -5.69 33.48
N ASN A 270 -7.07 -6.48 34.28
CA ASN A 270 -7.98 -6.01 35.32
C ASN A 270 -7.24 -5.39 36.49
N ILE A 271 -7.34 -4.07 36.62
CA ILE A 271 -6.72 -3.33 37.71
C ILE A 271 -7.69 -3.24 38.88
N SER A 272 -7.36 -3.93 39.98
CA SER A 272 -8.10 -3.88 41.25
C SER A 272 -8.40 -2.43 41.69
N GLY A 273 -9.68 -2.08 41.74
CA GLY A 273 -10.18 -0.75 42.13
C GLY A 273 -10.55 0.17 40.96
N PHE A 274 -10.26 -0.24 39.72
CA PHE A 274 -10.74 0.38 38.49
C PHE A 274 -11.70 -0.54 37.73
N THR A 275 -11.33 -1.82 37.56
CA THR A 275 -12.24 -2.86 37.08
C THR A 275 -13.05 -3.44 38.24
N ILE A 276 -14.31 -3.77 37.97
CA ILE A 276 -15.26 -4.24 38.97
C ILE A 276 -15.83 -5.57 38.53
N GLU A 277 -15.80 -6.56 39.41
CA GLU A 277 -16.52 -7.82 39.21
C GLU A 277 -18.02 -7.53 39.22
N MET A 278 -18.70 -7.85 38.13
CA MET A 278 -20.14 -7.65 37.98
C MET A 278 -20.79 -8.91 37.43
N THR A 279 -22.02 -9.17 37.87
CA THR A 279 -22.87 -10.19 37.27
C THR A 279 -23.90 -9.52 36.37
N VAL A 280 -23.95 -9.93 35.12
CA VAL A 280 -24.75 -9.29 34.06
C VAL A 280 -25.65 -10.31 33.39
N GLU A 281 -26.85 -9.87 33.03
CA GLU A 281 -27.89 -10.72 32.46
C GLU A 281 -27.67 -10.92 30.94
N PRO A 282 -27.60 -12.18 30.43
CA PRO A 282 -27.54 -12.47 29.01
C PRO A 282 -28.92 -12.39 28.36
N ILE A 283 -28.98 -12.27 27.04
CA ILE A 283 -30.26 -12.26 26.31
C ILE A 283 -30.91 -13.66 26.20
N SER A 284 -30.10 -14.72 26.16
CA SER A 284 -30.57 -16.09 25.90
C SER A 284 -31.46 -16.68 27.01
N GLY A 285 -31.54 -16.01 28.16
CA GLY A 285 -32.18 -16.55 29.37
C GLY A 285 -31.35 -17.63 30.06
N ASP A 286 -30.07 -17.76 29.67
CA ASP A 286 -29.08 -18.59 30.34
C ASP A 286 -28.64 -17.98 31.68
N SER A 287 -27.80 -18.70 32.43
CA SER A 287 -27.24 -18.20 33.68
C SER A 287 -26.48 -16.88 33.48
N PRO A 288 -26.62 -15.91 34.41
CA PRO A 288 -25.90 -14.64 34.34
C PRO A 288 -24.38 -14.80 34.18
N TYR A 289 -23.77 -13.93 33.37
CA TYR A 289 -22.32 -13.88 33.18
C TYR A 289 -21.68 -13.05 34.30
N THR A 290 -20.69 -13.62 34.99
CA THR A 290 -19.87 -12.88 35.95
C THR A 290 -18.49 -12.63 35.35
N GLY A 291 -18.10 -11.36 35.26
CA GLY A 291 -16.84 -10.93 34.68
C GLY A 291 -16.33 -9.65 35.31
N TYR A 292 -15.15 -9.20 34.89
CA TYR A 292 -14.51 -7.98 35.41
C TYR A 292 -14.61 -6.88 34.37
N PHE A 293 -15.32 -5.82 34.72
CA PHE A 293 -15.68 -4.79 33.75
C PHE A 293 -14.99 -3.46 34.03
N ASP A 294 -14.50 -2.84 32.96
CA ASP A 294 -14.05 -1.46 32.89
C ASP A 294 -15.23 -0.49 32.73
N PRO A 295 -15.33 0.55 33.57
CA PRO A 295 -16.29 1.62 33.38
C PRO A 295 -15.90 2.47 32.17
N GLN A 296 -16.86 2.66 31.25
CA GLN A 296 -16.71 3.63 30.18
C GLN A 296 -17.29 4.97 30.62
N TYR A 297 -16.66 6.07 30.21
CA TYR A 297 -17.11 7.41 30.60
C TYR A 297 -17.82 8.14 29.46
N LEU A 298 -19.07 8.55 29.73
CA LEU A 298 -19.90 9.31 28.80
C LEU A 298 -19.21 10.63 28.42
N GLY A 299 -19.08 10.88 27.12
CA GLY A 299 -18.41 12.05 26.56
C GLY A 299 -16.90 11.90 26.36
N GLN A 300 -16.28 10.87 26.96
CA GLN A 300 -14.85 10.57 26.82
C GLN A 300 -14.57 9.31 26.01
N ASP A 301 -15.30 8.22 26.28
CA ASP A 301 -15.10 6.91 25.64
C ASP A 301 -16.26 6.57 24.70
N TYR A 302 -17.47 7.00 25.06
CA TYR A 302 -18.68 6.84 24.26
C TYR A 302 -19.60 8.07 24.35
N SER A 303 -20.60 8.09 23.48
CA SER A 303 -21.71 9.05 23.48
C SER A 303 -23.02 8.30 23.28
N VAL A 304 -24.13 8.86 23.76
CA VAL A 304 -25.46 8.24 23.62
C VAL A 304 -26.42 9.19 22.93
N ASP A 305 -27.01 8.72 21.84
CA ASP A 305 -28.20 9.32 21.23
C ASP A 305 -29.44 8.77 21.94
N TYR A 306 -29.88 9.47 22.98
CA TYR A 306 -31.04 9.08 23.78
C TYR A 306 -32.36 9.15 23.00
N MET A 307 -32.42 9.88 21.87
CA MET A 307 -33.62 9.88 21.04
C MET A 307 -33.71 8.59 20.21
N GLY A 308 -32.57 8.08 19.73
CA GLY A 308 -32.50 6.83 18.98
C GLY A 308 -32.27 5.58 19.83
N GLY A 309 -31.89 5.74 21.11
CA GLY A 309 -31.43 4.64 21.96
C GLY A 309 -30.15 4.01 21.46
N ILE A 310 -29.16 4.81 21.05
CA ILE A 310 -27.93 4.34 20.40
C ILE A 310 -26.68 4.78 21.15
N ILE A 311 -25.82 3.82 21.48
CA ILE A 311 -24.47 4.03 21.99
C ILE A 311 -23.51 4.15 20.80
N ASN A 312 -22.63 5.15 20.84
CA ASN A 312 -21.56 5.39 19.89
C ASN A 312 -20.22 5.46 20.62
N PHE A 313 -19.40 4.43 20.47
CA PHE A 313 -18.05 4.38 20.98
C PHE A 313 -17.10 5.20 20.11
N TYR A 314 -16.16 5.94 20.71
CA TYR A 314 -15.19 6.69 19.93
C TYR A 314 -14.08 5.80 19.35
N LYS A 315 -13.76 4.70 20.04
CA LYS A 315 -12.91 3.61 19.55
C LYS A 315 -13.77 2.41 19.12
N SER A 316 -13.27 1.59 18.19
CA SER A 316 -13.92 0.32 17.89
C SER A 316 -13.73 -0.63 19.06
N ILE A 317 -14.77 -1.37 19.40
CA ILE A 317 -14.73 -2.41 20.43
C ILE A 317 -14.12 -3.70 19.84
N GLY A 318 -13.38 -4.43 20.68
CA GLY A 318 -12.81 -5.73 20.34
C GLY A 318 -13.89 -6.78 20.08
N ASP A 319 -13.56 -7.82 19.33
CA ASP A 319 -14.55 -8.81 18.93
C ASP A 319 -15.01 -9.70 20.08
N GLN A 320 -14.10 -10.04 21.01
CA GLN A 320 -14.38 -10.89 22.17
C GLN A 320 -15.03 -10.14 23.33
N PHE A 321 -15.10 -8.81 23.28
CA PHE A 321 -15.49 -8.04 24.46
C PHE A 321 -16.95 -8.28 24.81
N VAL A 322 -17.25 -8.31 26.10
CA VAL A 322 -18.59 -8.26 26.66
C VAL A 322 -18.94 -6.79 26.91
N ILE A 323 -20.13 -6.38 26.47
CA ILE A 323 -20.64 -5.04 26.77
C ILE A 323 -21.86 -5.19 27.66
N ALA A 324 -21.77 -4.61 28.86
CA ALA A 324 -22.85 -4.55 29.82
C ALA A 324 -23.36 -3.11 29.96
N VAL A 325 -24.67 -2.95 30.00
CA VAL A 325 -25.31 -1.65 30.03
C VAL A 325 -26.49 -1.62 30.98
N ARG A 326 -26.75 -0.44 31.54
CA ARG A 326 -28.00 -0.12 32.22
C ARG A 326 -28.34 1.35 32.02
N TYR A 327 -29.60 1.71 32.18
CA TYR A 327 -30.05 3.10 32.06
C TYR A 327 -31.26 3.36 32.94
N LYS A 328 -31.66 4.63 33.10
CA LYS A 328 -32.93 5.00 33.73
C LYS A 328 -33.99 5.35 32.71
N ASP A 329 -35.20 4.84 32.89
CA ASP A 329 -36.37 5.24 32.11
C ASP A 329 -36.91 6.62 32.53
N GLU A 330 -38.04 7.04 31.98
CA GLU A 330 -38.70 8.34 32.27
C GLU A 330 -39.18 8.48 33.71
N ASN A 331 -39.48 7.37 34.37
CA ASN A 331 -39.92 7.36 35.75
C ASN A 331 -38.73 7.44 36.71
N GLY A 332 -37.51 7.33 36.16
CA GLY A 332 -36.26 7.31 36.92
C GLY A 332 -35.87 5.92 37.41
N ASP A 333 -36.60 4.88 36.99
CA ASP A 333 -36.36 3.49 37.36
C ASP A 333 -35.26 2.89 36.48
N TYR A 334 -34.42 2.03 37.05
CA TYR A 334 -33.33 1.37 36.31
C TYR A 334 -33.87 0.26 35.40
N ARG A 335 -33.24 0.14 34.22
CA ARG A 335 -33.43 -0.92 33.23
C ARG A 335 -32.07 -1.56 32.92
N PRO A 336 -31.89 -2.88 33.13
CA PRO A 336 -32.88 -3.82 33.67
C PRO A 336 -33.23 -3.50 35.14
N GLU A 337 -34.37 -4.04 35.62
CA GLU A 337 -34.73 -3.92 37.04
C GLU A 337 -33.80 -4.81 37.87
N PRO A 338 -33.11 -4.28 38.90
CA PRO A 338 -32.20 -5.08 39.71
C PRO A 338 -32.89 -6.28 40.37
N TYR A 339 -32.26 -7.45 40.32
CA TYR A 339 -32.70 -8.64 41.05
C TYR A 339 -31.53 -9.42 41.65
N ILE A 340 -31.83 -10.33 42.57
CA ILE A 340 -30.84 -11.27 43.12
C ILE A 340 -31.00 -12.58 42.37
N ASP A 341 -29.93 -13.03 41.72
CA ASP A 341 -29.90 -14.31 41.04
C ASP A 341 -30.14 -15.45 42.04
N PRO A 342 -31.14 -16.31 41.81
CA PRO A 342 -31.56 -17.31 42.80
C PRO A 342 -30.53 -18.45 42.98
N ASP A 343 -29.63 -18.66 42.01
CA ASP A 343 -28.66 -19.75 42.02
C ASP A 343 -27.33 -19.34 42.66
N THR A 344 -26.86 -18.12 42.38
CA THR A 344 -25.58 -17.58 42.87
C THR A 344 -25.71 -16.67 44.08
N GLY A 345 -26.88 -16.02 44.26
CA GLY A 345 -27.09 -14.99 45.27
C GLY A 345 -26.47 -13.63 44.94
N ASN A 346 -25.92 -13.47 43.72
CA ASN A 346 -25.33 -12.21 43.25
C ASN A 346 -26.43 -11.23 42.80
N GLU A 347 -26.14 -9.94 42.92
CA GLU A 347 -27.02 -8.88 42.43
C GLU A 347 -26.77 -8.64 40.93
N VAL A 348 -27.83 -8.66 40.14
CA VAL A 348 -27.81 -8.48 38.69
C VAL A 348 -28.48 -7.14 38.37
N GLU A 349 -27.68 -6.16 37.94
CA GLU A 349 -28.14 -4.78 37.69
C GLU A 349 -27.95 -4.31 36.23
N TYR A 350 -27.29 -5.12 35.40
CA TYR A 350 -26.92 -4.78 34.03
C TYR A 350 -27.34 -5.86 33.06
N HIS A 351 -27.66 -5.44 31.84
CA HIS A 351 -28.01 -6.33 30.75
C HIS A 351 -26.91 -6.32 29.70
N MET A 352 -26.65 -7.47 29.10
CA MET A 352 -25.59 -7.66 28.13
C MET A 352 -26.08 -7.34 26.71
N ILE A 353 -25.28 -6.59 25.95
CA ILE A 353 -25.58 -6.25 24.53
C ILE A 353 -24.51 -6.74 23.55
N LYS A 354 -23.48 -7.39 24.07
CA LYS A 354 -22.46 -8.09 23.29
C LYS A 354 -21.83 -9.14 24.18
N GLU A 355 -21.65 -10.34 23.64
CA GLU A 355 -20.87 -11.43 24.25
C GLU A 355 -19.96 -12.02 23.18
N GLY A 356 -18.75 -11.48 23.08
CA GLY A 356 -17.83 -11.91 22.04
C GLY A 356 -18.45 -11.92 20.63
N PRO A 357 -18.09 -12.89 19.77
CA PRO A 357 -18.60 -13.01 18.41
C PRO A 357 -19.94 -13.75 18.33
N ASP A 358 -20.67 -13.90 19.44
CA ASP A 358 -21.91 -14.66 19.48
C ASP A 358 -23.00 -14.03 18.56
N PRO A 359 -23.51 -14.78 17.56
CA PRO A 359 -24.55 -14.32 16.66
C PRO A 359 -25.84 -13.83 17.33
N LEU A 360 -26.15 -14.30 18.55
CA LEU A 360 -27.31 -13.85 19.32
C LEU A 360 -27.25 -12.33 19.57
N TYR A 361 -26.07 -11.78 19.81
CA TYR A 361 -25.89 -10.37 20.12
C TYR A 361 -25.72 -9.48 18.90
N TYR A 362 -25.66 -10.05 17.70
CA TYR A 362 -25.51 -9.25 16.47
C TYR A 362 -26.66 -8.26 16.33
N GLU A 363 -27.83 -8.49 16.93
CA GLU A 363 -29.00 -7.59 16.80
C GLU A 363 -28.84 -6.26 17.54
N TYR A 364 -27.92 -6.21 18.50
CA TYR A 364 -27.56 -5.00 19.22
C TYR A 364 -26.56 -4.14 18.47
N GLU A 365 -25.64 -4.75 17.72
CA GLU A 365 -24.72 -3.98 16.88
C GLU A 365 -25.46 -3.34 15.69
N ILE A 366 -25.04 -2.12 15.34
CA ILE A 366 -25.63 -1.34 14.27
C ILE A 366 -24.66 -1.24 13.08
N TYR A 367 -25.10 -1.83 11.96
CA TYR A 367 -24.28 -2.07 10.77
C TYR A 367 -24.52 -1.06 9.63
N ASN A 368 -25.21 0.03 9.93
CA ASN A 368 -25.76 0.90 8.90
C ASN A 368 -25.01 2.22 8.65
N ARG A 369 -23.82 2.39 9.21
CA ARG A 369 -23.08 3.66 9.16
C ARG A 369 -21.81 3.52 8.34
N TYR A 370 -21.62 4.45 7.41
CA TYR A 370 -20.49 4.44 6.47
C TYR A 370 -19.79 5.80 6.45
N TYR A 371 -18.46 5.78 6.33
CA TYR A 371 -17.67 6.99 6.17
C TYR A 371 -17.59 7.43 4.71
N LEU A 372 -17.98 8.66 4.44
CA LEU A 372 -18.03 9.25 3.09
C LEU A 372 -16.67 9.66 2.53
N GLY A 373 -15.60 9.59 3.34
CA GLY A 373 -14.23 9.90 2.91
C GLY A 373 -13.71 11.26 3.37
N SER A 374 -14.60 12.25 3.52
CA SER A 374 -14.27 13.61 3.92
C SER A 374 -15.33 14.20 4.87
N GLN A 375 -14.95 15.24 5.62
CA GLN A 375 -15.80 15.99 6.54
C GLN A 375 -16.17 17.37 5.95
N LYS A 376 -17.16 18.05 6.53
CA LYS A 376 -17.62 19.39 6.09
C LYS A 376 -18.02 19.43 4.62
N ILE A 377 -18.89 18.49 4.27
CA ILE A 377 -19.41 18.28 2.92
C ILE A 377 -20.47 19.36 2.60
N ASP A 378 -20.37 19.94 1.41
CA ASP A 378 -21.35 20.87 0.86
C ASP A 378 -22.61 20.11 0.39
N ARG A 379 -23.74 20.48 0.99
CA ARG A 379 -25.04 19.83 0.78
C ARG A 379 -25.59 20.05 -0.62
N ASP A 380 -25.32 21.20 -1.23
CA ASP A 380 -25.94 21.58 -2.51
C ASP A 380 -25.32 20.83 -3.70
N THR A 381 -24.08 20.36 -3.55
CA THR A 381 -23.34 19.59 -4.57
C THR A 381 -23.37 18.09 -4.34
N PHE A 382 -24.04 17.65 -3.28
CA PHE A 382 -24.02 16.27 -2.84
C PHE A 382 -24.95 15.38 -3.66
N ILE A 383 -24.40 14.30 -4.20
CA ILE A 383 -25.09 13.24 -4.90
C ILE A 383 -24.79 11.95 -4.15
N PHE A 384 -25.83 11.20 -3.79
CA PHE A 384 -25.72 9.87 -3.22
C PHE A 384 -26.68 8.92 -3.90
N LYS A 385 -26.16 7.76 -4.29
CA LYS A 385 -26.94 6.67 -4.89
C LYS A 385 -26.49 5.35 -4.31
N ILE A 386 -27.41 4.44 -4.07
CA ILE A 386 -27.09 3.01 -3.86
C ILE A 386 -27.25 2.34 -5.21
N LYS A 387 -26.21 1.66 -5.67
CA LYS A 387 -26.23 0.91 -6.92
C LYS A 387 -26.02 -0.57 -6.64
N ASP A 388 -26.69 -1.41 -7.41
CA ASP A 388 -26.30 -2.82 -7.48
C ASP A 388 -24.96 -2.97 -8.25
N LEU A 389 -24.38 -4.17 -8.25
CA LEU A 389 -23.15 -4.46 -9.00
C LEU A 389 -23.30 -4.31 -10.53
N SER A 390 -24.53 -4.22 -11.05
CA SER A 390 -24.83 -3.92 -12.47
C SER A 390 -24.83 -2.42 -12.76
N GLY A 391 -24.63 -1.59 -11.74
CA GLY A 391 -24.68 -0.14 -11.85
C GLY A 391 -26.11 0.42 -11.89
N ASN A 392 -27.14 -0.42 -11.73
CA ASN A 392 -28.52 0.05 -11.64
C ASN A 392 -28.71 0.79 -10.31
N VAL A 393 -29.40 1.92 -10.35
CA VAL A 393 -29.66 2.72 -9.16
C VAL A 393 -30.87 2.15 -8.43
N VAL A 394 -30.66 1.59 -7.24
CA VAL A 394 -31.71 1.07 -6.35
C VAL A 394 -32.18 2.10 -5.32
N TYR A 395 -31.36 3.14 -5.09
CA TYR A 395 -31.74 4.32 -4.31
C TYR A 395 -31.08 5.57 -4.89
N ASP A 396 -31.83 6.67 -4.98
CA ASP A 396 -31.31 7.97 -5.40
C ASP A 396 -31.76 9.08 -4.44
N TRP A 397 -30.78 9.71 -3.79
CA TRP A 397 -31.00 10.80 -2.83
C TRP A 397 -31.77 11.99 -3.42
N ALA A 398 -31.63 12.25 -4.73
CA ALA A 398 -32.22 13.40 -5.39
C ALA A 398 -33.76 13.31 -5.50
N ILE A 399 -34.30 12.09 -5.54
CA ILE A 399 -35.73 11.79 -5.73
C ILE A 399 -36.34 11.03 -4.55
N ARG A 400 -35.65 11.00 -3.40
CA ARG A 400 -36.03 10.26 -2.19
C ARG A 400 -37.44 10.58 -1.65
N ASP A 401 -37.95 11.77 -1.94
CA ASP A 401 -39.27 12.23 -1.48
C ASP A 401 -40.39 11.94 -2.52
N THR A 402 -40.02 11.47 -3.72
CA THR A 402 -40.94 11.29 -4.86
C THR A 402 -41.09 9.84 -5.31
N GLU A 403 -40.10 8.98 -5.08
CA GLU A 403 -40.17 7.56 -5.41
C GLU A 403 -40.12 6.69 -4.13
N PRO A 404 -41.00 5.69 -4.00
CA PRO A 404 -40.95 4.77 -2.89
C PRO A 404 -39.67 3.93 -2.96
N SER A 405 -38.95 3.87 -1.84
CA SER A 405 -37.70 3.13 -1.69
C SER A 405 -37.81 2.21 -0.48
N SER A 406 -37.17 1.03 -0.55
CA SER A 406 -36.98 0.15 0.61
C SER A 406 -35.98 0.71 1.62
N TYR A 407 -35.17 1.70 1.21
CA TYR A 407 -34.15 2.35 2.03
C TYR A 407 -34.55 3.75 2.47
N GLU A 408 -34.21 4.08 3.71
CA GLU A 408 -34.21 5.43 4.27
C GLU A 408 -32.75 5.82 4.55
N VAL A 409 -32.35 7.02 4.11
CA VAL A 409 -30.97 7.48 4.21
C VAL A 409 -30.93 8.79 4.99
N ASN A 410 -29.99 8.91 5.90
CA ASN A 410 -29.73 10.13 6.67
C ASN A 410 -28.24 10.45 6.64
N ILE A 411 -27.90 11.71 6.38
CA ILE A 411 -26.52 12.11 6.10
C ILE A 411 -26.10 13.20 7.06
N ASP A 412 -25.01 12.92 7.77
CA ASP A 412 -24.28 13.88 8.56
C ASP A 412 -23.15 14.46 7.71
N PHE A 413 -23.40 15.63 7.13
CA PHE A 413 -22.47 16.32 6.24
C PHE A 413 -21.24 16.88 6.95
N ASP A 414 -21.35 17.17 8.25
CA ASP A 414 -20.25 17.74 9.02
C ASP A 414 -19.22 16.67 9.36
N PHE A 415 -19.69 15.48 9.76
CA PHE A 415 -18.82 14.33 10.09
C PHE A 415 -18.54 13.40 8.91
N GLY A 416 -19.24 13.58 7.79
CA GLY A 416 -19.07 12.73 6.60
C GLY A 416 -19.56 11.31 6.84
N ILE A 417 -20.70 11.15 7.51
CA ILE A 417 -21.26 9.84 7.85
C ILE A 417 -22.64 9.71 7.21
N VAL A 418 -22.87 8.60 6.50
CA VAL A 418 -24.20 8.23 6.03
C VAL A 418 -24.76 7.07 6.87
N LYS A 419 -26.03 7.18 7.24
CA LYS A 419 -26.82 6.17 7.95
C LYS A 419 -27.88 5.63 6.97
N ILE A 420 -27.95 4.31 6.78
CA ILE A 420 -28.86 3.68 5.81
C ILE A 420 -29.76 2.67 6.53
N THR A 421 -31.06 2.87 6.59
CA THR A 421 -31.99 1.92 7.21
C THR A 421 -32.88 1.27 6.16
N ASN A 422 -33.38 0.07 6.45
CA ASN A 422 -34.41 -0.57 5.64
C ASN A 422 -35.75 -0.58 6.40
N PRO A 423 -36.58 0.48 6.32
CA PRO A 423 -37.85 0.56 7.03
C PRO A 423 -38.87 -0.51 6.61
N THR A 424 -38.68 -1.18 5.46
CA THR A 424 -39.60 -2.23 4.99
C THR A 424 -39.33 -3.59 5.61
N SER A 425 -38.20 -3.76 6.31
CA SER A 425 -37.79 -5.01 6.94
C SER A 425 -37.62 -4.83 8.45
N LEU A 426 -38.63 -5.22 9.22
CA LEU A 426 -38.67 -5.02 10.68
C LEU A 426 -37.48 -5.66 11.41
N GLY A 427 -37.06 -6.86 11.01
CA GLY A 427 -35.93 -7.57 11.62
C GLY A 427 -34.54 -7.12 11.13
N THR A 428 -34.45 -6.31 10.07
CA THR A 428 -33.16 -5.85 9.52
C THR A 428 -33.10 -4.33 9.37
N TYR A 429 -33.85 -3.59 10.19
CA TYR A 429 -33.94 -2.13 10.11
C TYR A 429 -32.56 -1.44 10.13
N TYR A 430 -31.70 -1.85 11.07
CA TYR A 430 -30.30 -1.38 11.21
C TYR A 430 -29.29 -2.16 10.36
N ARG A 431 -29.78 -3.11 9.56
CA ARG A 431 -29.01 -4.03 8.73
C ARG A 431 -29.52 -3.94 7.28
N PRO A 432 -29.32 -2.80 6.60
CA PRO A 432 -29.91 -2.53 5.29
C PRO A 432 -29.47 -3.51 4.18
N PHE A 433 -28.27 -4.08 4.27
CA PHE A 433 -27.70 -5.02 3.29
C PHE A 433 -27.42 -6.39 3.93
N PRO A 434 -28.42 -7.28 4.03
CA PRO A 434 -28.28 -8.56 4.74
C PRO A 434 -27.07 -9.41 4.33
N ASP A 435 -26.70 -9.36 3.04
CA ASP A 435 -25.57 -10.11 2.48
C ASP A 435 -24.20 -9.60 2.94
N ALA A 436 -24.12 -8.40 3.54
CA ALA A 436 -22.87 -7.81 4.02
C ALA A 436 -22.46 -8.27 5.43
N TYR A 437 -23.32 -9.03 6.12
CA TYR A 437 -23.16 -9.40 7.54
C TYR A 437 -22.91 -10.89 7.87
N PRO A 438 -22.99 -11.88 6.96
CA PRO A 438 -22.56 -13.25 7.29
C PRO A 438 -21.06 -13.30 7.64
N ASP A 439 -20.62 -14.43 8.23
CA ASP A 439 -19.20 -14.70 8.56
C ASP A 439 -18.26 -14.46 7.37
N THR A 440 -18.76 -14.71 6.16
CA THR A 440 -18.14 -14.28 4.90
C THR A 440 -19.01 -13.18 4.26
N PRO A 441 -18.68 -11.89 4.48
CA PRO A 441 -19.42 -10.78 3.89
C PRO A 441 -19.41 -10.83 2.36
N LEU A 442 -20.58 -10.69 1.74
CA LEU A 442 -20.72 -10.63 0.29
C LEU A 442 -21.01 -9.19 -0.14
N HIS A 443 -20.15 -8.62 -0.99
CA HIS A 443 -20.38 -7.30 -1.58
C HIS A 443 -21.49 -7.38 -2.64
N ARG A 444 -22.60 -6.66 -2.46
CA ARG A 444 -23.73 -6.65 -3.42
C ARG A 444 -24.12 -5.25 -3.89
N TYR A 445 -23.80 -4.22 -3.10
CA TYR A 445 -24.18 -2.85 -3.39
C TYR A 445 -23.02 -1.87 -3.23
N THR A 446 -22.94 -0.93 -4.15
CA THR A 446 -21.99 0.19 -4.10
C THR A 446 -22.70 1.47 -3.70
N LEU A 447 -22.22 2.13 -2.66
CA LEU A 447 -22.62 3.48 -2.27
C LEU A 447 -21.83 4.48 -3.12
N HIS A 448 -22.51 5.06 -4.11
CA HIS A 448 -21.94 6.01 -5.05
C HIS A 448 -22.13 7.44 -4.55
N ILE A 449 -21.03 8.16 -4.36
CA ILE A 449 -21.06 9.52 -3.81
C ILE A 449 -20.26 10.51 -4.64
N GLN A 450 -20.81 11.72 -4.76
CA GLN A 450 -20.14 12.88 -5.34
C GLN A 450 -20.48 14.09 -4.51
N TYR A 451 -19.50 14.91 -4.18
CA TYR A 451 -19.75 16.12 -3.41
C TYR A 451 -18.58 17.08 -3.48
N SER A 452 -18.82 18.32 -3.09
CA SER A 452 -17.75 19.25 -2.74
C SER A 452 -17.59 19.31 -1.23
N HIS A 453 -16.39 19.52 -0.70
CA HIS A 453 -16.18 19.72 0.73
C HIS A 453 -15.16 20.81 1.00
N ALA A 454 -15.24 21.44 2.17
CA ALA A 454 -14.36 22.55 2.51
C ALA A 454 -12.90 22.08 2.69
N ILE A 455 -11.97 22.83 2.10
CA ILE A 455 -10.53 22.60 2.19
C ILE A 455 -9.81 23.79 2.83
N ILE A 456 -8.78 23.49 3.61
CA ILE A 456 -7.92 24.49 4.25
C ILE A 456 -6.74 24.85 3.33
N ALA A 457 -6.34 23.94 2.44
CA ALA A 457 -5.28 24.14 1.44
C ALA A 457 -5.65 23.45 0.12
N TYR A 458 -5.20 24.01 -1.02
CA TYR A 458 -5.49 23.47 -2.35
C TYR A 458 -4.46 22.41 -2.70
N PHE A 459 -4.83 21.15 -2.51
CA PHE A 459 -3.94 20.02 -2.80
C PHE A 459 -4.08 19.56 -4.26
N LEU A 460 -2.99 19.64 -5.02
CA LEU A 460 -2.89 19.12 -6.38
C LEU A 460 -2.55 17.62 -6.35
N ARG A 461 -1.28 17.28 -6.41
CA ARG A 461 -0.73 15.96 -6.14
C ARG A 461 0.70 16.13 -5.61
N PRO A 462 1.27 15.14 -4.90
CA PRO A 462 2.69 15.13 -4.64
C PRO A 462 3.48 15.14 -5.97
N ASP A 463 4.72 15.62 -5.90
CA ASP A 463 5.65 15.63 -7.04
C ASP A 463 5.14 16.40 -8.27
N VAL A 464 4.55 17.58 -8.06
CA VAL A 464 4.23 18.51 -9.16
C VAL A 464 5.52 18.91 -9.87
N VAL A 465 5.54 18.85 -11.20
CA VAL A 465 6.65 19.30 -12.02
C VAL A 465 6.80 20.82 -11.88
N PRO A 466 7.96 21.33 -11.45
CA PRO A 466 8.13 22.75 -11.21
C PRO A 466 7.85 23.60 -12.45
N ARG A 467 7.05 24.66 -12.27
CA ARG A 467 6.65 25.62 -13.30
C ARG A 467 5.75 25.06 -14.40
N SER A 468 5.17 23.88 -14.19
CA SER A 468 4.15 23.32 -15.09
C SER A 468 2.76 23.89 -14.82
N GLU A 469 2.54 24.43 -13.62
CA GLU A 469 1.26 24.91 -13.13
C GLU A 469 0.80 26.20 -13.82
N ARG A 470 -0.46 26.25 -14.21
CA ARG A 470 -1.19 27.43 -14.66
C ARG A 470 -2.46 27.53 -13.83
N VAL A 471 -2.53 28.57 -13.01
CA VAL A 471 -3.61 28.79 -12.04
C VAL A 471 -4.51 29.89 -12.57
N TYR A 472 -5.78 29.59 -12.72
CA TYR A 472 -6.79 30.50 -13.20
C TYR A 472 -7.80 30.81 -12.12
N PHE A 473 -8.22 32.06 -12.03
CA PHE A 473 -9.21 32.59 -11.12
C PHE A 473 -10.38 33.14 -11.95
N ASN A 474 -11.53 32.47 -11.96
CA ASN A 474 -12.67 32.80 -12.85
C ASN A 474 -12.28 32.95 -14.34
N GLY A 475 -11.24 32.22 -14.76
CA GLY A 475 -10.68 32.28 -16.12
C GLY A 475 -9.53 33.28 -16.30
N GLU A 476 -9.24 34.14 -15.33
CA GLU A 476 -8.08 35.03 -15.32
C GLU A 476 -6.83 34.27 -14.88
N LEU A 477 -5.74 34.31 -15.67
CA LEU A 477 -4.48 33.66 -15.32
C LEU A 477 -3.76 34.44 -14.21
N LEU A 478 -3.42 33.75 -13.11
CA LEU A 478 -2.70 34.31 -11.97
C LEU A 478 -1.19 34.21 -12.12
N VAL A 479 -0.48 35.10 -11.43
CA VAL A 479 0.98 35.16 -11.42
C VAL A 479 1.56 34.48 -10.18
N ARG A 480 2.43 33.50 -10.39
CA ARG A 480 3.12 32.80 -9.29
C ARG A 480 4.03 33.72 -8.49
N ASN A 481 4.07 33.52 -7.18
CA ASN A 481 4.77 34.30 -6.16
C ASN A 481 4.25 35.73 -5.96
N GLU A 482 3.21 36.12 -6.70
CA GLU A 482 2.51 37.39 -6.50
C GLU A 482 1.07 37.11 -6.03
N ASP A 483 0.34 36.26 -6.76
CA ASP A 483 -1.04 35.86 -6.43
C ASP A 483 -1.12 34.54 -5.65
N TYR A 484 -0.20 33.61 -5.90
CA TYR A 484 -0.18 32.28 -5.26
C TYR A 484 1.24 31.73 -5.08
N VAL A 485 1.39 30.81 -4.14
CA VAL A 485 2.62 30.04 -3.88
C VAL A 485 2.27 28.55 -3.92
N ILE A 486 3.16 27.74 -4.48
CA ILE A 486 3.04 26.29 -4.55
C ILE A 486 4.27 25.63 -3.93
N ASP A 487 4.05 24.61 -3.10
CA ASP A 487 5.08 23.66 -2.69
C ASP A 487 5.02 22.46 -3.63
N TYR A 488 6.00 22.32 -4.52
CA TYR A 488 6.00 21.28 -5.55
C TYR A 488 6.08 19.84 -5.02
N PRO A 489 6.88 19.53 -3.98
CA PRO A 489 6.99 18.17 -3.46
C PRO A 489 5.68 17.68 -2.84
N SER A 490 5.03 18.53 -2.02
CA SER A 490 3.74 18.16 -1.42
C SER A 490 2.55 18.39 -2.36
N GLY A 491 2.66 19.29 -3.34
CA GLY A 491 1.55 19.69 -4.20
C GLY A 491 0.56 20.66 -3.56
N TYR A 492 0.89 21.24 -2.40
CA TYR A 492 0.04 22.24 -1.77
C TYR A 492 0.19 23.59 -2.45
N LEU A 493 -0.93 24.13 -2.90
CA LEU A 493 -1.07 25.48 -3.43
C LEU A 493 -1.81 26.36 -2.42
N SER A 494 -1.29 27.57 -2.24
CA SER A 494 -1.86 28.59 -1.36
C SER A 494 -1.90 29.94 -2.08
N PHE A 495 -2.94 30.73 -1.82
CA PHE A 495 -3.08 32.07 -2.39
C PHE A 495 -2.50 33.11 -1.42
N VAL A 496 -1.79 34.10 -1.95
CA VAL A 496 -1.15 35.16 -1.14
C VAL A 496 -2.21 36.05 -0.48
N ASP A 497 -3.32 36.29 -1.17
CA ASP A 497 -4.51 36.97 -0.61
C ASP A 497 -5.74 36.05 -0.62
N PRO A 498 -5.96 35.25 0.45
CA PRO A 498 -7.11 34.36 0.53
C PRO A 498 -8.46 35.09 0.61
N SER A 499 -8.50 36.40 0.84
CA SER A 499 -9.75 37.17 0.98
C SER A 499 -10.46 37.36 -0.36
N ARG A 500 -9.72 37.25 -1.48
CA ARG A 500 -10.29 37.27 -2.83
C ARG A 500 -11.16 36.06 -3.12
N ILE A 501 -10.95 34.95 -2.42
CA ILE A 501 -11.64 33.68 -2.68
C ILE A 501 -13.01 33.68 -2.01
N THR A 502 -14.05 33.86 -2.82
CA THR A 502 -15.46 33.72 -2.45
C THR A 502 -15.95 32.29 -2.71
N SER A 503 -17.14 31.93 -2.22
CA SER A 503 -17.70 30.58 -2.40
C SER A 503 -17.99 30.20 -3.87
N ASP A 504 -18.15 31.17 -4.75
CA ASP A 504 -18.41 31.00 -6.19
C ASP A 504 -17.16 31.11 -7.08
N THR A 505 -16.00 31.43 -6.50
CA THR A 505 -14.75 31.60 -7.25
C THR A 505 -14.32 30.29 -7.90
N ARG A 506 -14.29 30.19 -9.22
CA ARG A 506 -13.78 29.00 -9.92
C ARG A 506 -12.27 29.08 -10.08
N ILE A 507 -11.56 28.21 -9.36
CA ILE A 507 -10.10 28.06 -9.46
C ILE A 507 -9.81 26.86 -10.34
N ARG A 508 -9.13 27.06 -11.47
CA ARG A 508 -8.66 25.96 -12.31
C ARG A 508 -7.14 25.92 -12.25
N VAL A 509 -6.57 24.77 -11.96
CA VAL A 509 -5.13 24.55 -11.96
C VAL A 509 -4.81 23.45 -12.96
N ASP A 510 -4.16 23.83 -14.06
CA ASP A 510 -3.58 22.89 -15.01
C ASP A 510 -2.12 22.70 -14.63
N TYR A 511 -1.66 21.47 -14.37
CA TYR A 511 -0.30 21.19 -13.92
C TYR A 511 0.18 19.84 -14.47
N GLU A 512 1.47 19.56 -14.32
CA GLU A 512 2.05 18.24 -14.57
C GLU A 512 2.58 17.67 -13.26
N PHE A 513 2.50 16.36 -13.06
CA PHE A 513 3.10 15.66 -11.91
C PHE A 513 3.94 14.46 -12.36
N SER A 514 4.95 14.10 -11.56
CA SER A 514 5.85 12.97 -11.83
C SER A 514 5.46 11.77 -10.97
N PRO A 515 4.74 10.76 -11.50
CA PRO A 515 4.40 9.57 -10.71
C PRO A 515 5.65 8.77 -10.31
N PHE A 516 5.54 8.04 -9.20
CA PHE A 516 6.63 7.25 -8.62
C PHE A 516 7.10 6.11 -9.55
N PHE A 517 6.16 5.47 -10.27
CA PHE A 517 6.39 4.51 -11.35
C PHE A 517 5.74 5.02 -12.64
N GLY A 518 6.42 4.88 -13.79
CA GLY A 518 5.86 5.12 -15.14
C GLY A 518 5.17 6.49 -15.33
N GLY A 519 5.87 7.48 -15.86
CA GLY A 519 5.27 8.80 -16.14
C GLY A 519 5.97 9.65 -17.19
N GLN A 520 7.10 9.17 -17.70
CA GLN A 520 7.85 9.82 -18.75
C GLN A 520 7.48 9.20 -20.09
N ALA A 521 7.15 10.03 -21.07
CA ALA A 521 6.85 9.62 -22.43
C ALA A 521 7.88 10.23 -23.38
N THR A 522 8.40 9.41 -24.29
CA THR A 522 9.21 9.92 -25.40
C THR A 522 8.31 10.74 -26.32
N LEU A 523 8.76 11.92 -26.69
CA LEU A 523 8.06 12.85 -27.55
C LEU A 523 8.95 13.21 -28.75
N LEU A 524 8.49 12.88 -29.95
CA LEU A 524 9.10 13.24 -31.21
C LEU A 524 8.14 14.11 -32.01
N GLY A 525 8.62 15.21 -32.57
CA GLY A 525 7.77 16.08 -33.36
C GLY A 525 8.54 16.85 -34.42
N ALA A 526 7.84 17.19 -35.50
CA ALA A 526 8.33 18.06 -36.54
C ALA A 526 7.19 18.95 -37.06
N ARG A 527 7.49 20.21 -37.32
CA ARG A 527 6.56 21.15 -37.96
C ARG A 527 7.26 21.85 -39.11
N LEU A 528 6.62 21.85 -40.27
CA LEU A 528 7.04 22.56 -41.46
C LEU A 528 6.03 23.67 -41.73
N GLU A 529 6.50 24.91 -41.88
CA GLU A 529 5.64 26.04 -42.22
C GLU A 529 6.20 26.74 -43.45
N PHE A 530 5.31 27.16 -44.34
CA PHE A 530 5.61 28.05 -45.46
C PHE A 530 4.92 29.39 -45.23
N ILE A 531 5.71 30.43 -45.00
CA ILE A 531 5.28 31.79 -44.71
C ILE A 531 6.08 32.73 -45.62
N PRO A 532 5.55 33.08 -46.80
CA PRO A 532 6.25 33.92 -47.77
C PRO A 532 6.40 35.36 -47.30
N ASP A 533 7.55 35.95 -47.60
CA ASP A 533 7.81 37.37 -47.35
C ASP A 533 6.97 38.25 -48.30
N GLY A 534 5.77 38.65 -47.86
CA GLY A 534 4.86 39.55 -48.57
C GLY A 534 3.57 38.88 -49.07
N ASN A 535 2.92 39.47 -50.07
CA ASN A 535 1.68 38.92 -50.61
C ASN A 535 1.97 37.71 -51.50
N PHE A 536 1.26 36.61 -51.25
CA PHE A 536 1.36 35.38 -52.03
C PHE A 536 0.03 35.11 -52.74
N LEU A 537 0.06 35.05 -54.08
CA LEU A 537 -1.15 34.89 -54.90
C LEU A 537 -2.25 35.94 -54.63
N GLY A 538 -1.86 37.15 -54.20
CA GLY A 538 -2.79 38.23 -53.83
C GLY A 538 -3.31 38.16 -52.40
N LEU A 539 -2.89 37.16 -51.61
CA LEU A 539 -3.22 36.98 -50.20
C LEU A 539 -2.12 37.58 -49.32
N SER A 540 -2.47 38.35 -48.29
CA SER A 540 -1.56 38.82 -47.25
C SER A 540 -1.53 37.83 -46.08
N ASN A 541 -0.47 37.86 -45.27
CA ASN A 541 -0.31 37.01 -44.08
C ASN A 541 -0.52 35.50 -44.35
N PHE A 542 -0.24 35.05 -45.58
CA PHE A 542 -0.40 33.65 -45.95
C PHE A 542 0.54 32.76 -45.12
N SER A 543 0.00 31.67 -44.61
CA SER A 543 0.76 30.58 -43.98
C SER A 543 0.12 29.24 -44.31
N LEU A 544 0.97 28.25 -44.51
CA LEU A 544 0.61 26.84 -44.64
C LEU A 544 1.54 26.04 -43.73
N GLY A 545 0.97 25.42 -42.70
CA GLY A 545 1.69 24.58 -41.76
C GLY A 545 1.35 23.11 -41.94
N SER A 546 2.28 22.24 -41.56
CA SER A 546 2.02 20.83 -41.31
C SER A 546 2.80 20.36 -40.10
N THR A 547 2.11 19.69 -39.18
CA THR A 547 2.68 19.15 -37.94
C THR A 547 2.60 17.64 -37.93
N PHE A 548 3.68 17.00 -37.47
CA PHE A 548 3.69 15.63 -36.99
C PHE A 548 4.15 15.63 -35.53
N LEU A 549 3.42 14.93 -34.68
CA LEU A 549 3.78 14.72 -33.28
C LEU A 549 3.52 13.27 -32.91
N SER A 550 4.44 12.66 -32.17
CA SER A 550 4.32 11.31 -31.63
C SER A 550 4.77 11.33 -30.18
N GLN A 551 3.89 10.87 -29.30
CA GLN A 551 4.13 10.69 -27.89
C GLN A 551 3.99 9.20 -27.56
N SER A 552 5.06 8.59 -27.09
CA SER A 552 5.08 7.18 -26.70
C SER A 552 5.44 7.05 -25.23
N ALA A 553 4.55 6.46 -24.44
CA ALA A 553 4.86 6.18 -23.04
C ALA A 553 6.08 5.25 -22.92
N SER A 554 6.86 5.43 -21.86
CA SER A 554 7.95 4.50 -21.55
C SER A 554 7.37 3.14 -21.20
N LYS A 555 7.89 2.09 -21.85
CA LYS A 555 7.53 0.71 -21.56
C LYS A 555 8.41 0.21 -20.41
N THR A 556 7.79 -0.13 -19.28
CA THR A 556 8.44 -0.91 -18.22
C THR A 556 8.66 -2.34 -18.70
N ASP A 557 9.58 -3.07 -18.05
CA ASP A 557 9.81 -4.48 -18.36
C ASP A 557 8.60 -5.35 -17.97
N GLU A 558 7.87 -4.93 -16.92
CA GLU A 558 6.68 -5.59 -16.43
C GLU A 558 5.39 -5.00 -17.02
N VAL A 559 4.48 -5.89 -17.42
CA VAL A 559 3.16 -5.58 -17.94
C VAL A 559 2.28 -5.05 -16.80
N PRO A 560 1.67 -3.87 -16.96
CA PRO A 560 0.85 -3.27 -15.92
C PRO A 560 -0.48 -4.01 -15.71
N LYS A 561 -1.06 -3.83 -14.52
CA LYS A 561 -2.42 -4.30 -14.21
C LYS A 561 -3.48 -3.58 -15.04
N LEU A 562 -4.63 -4.24 -15.22
CA LEU A 562 -5.78 -3.73 -15.95
C LEU A 562 -6.22 -2.35 -15.42
N GLY A 563 -6.28 -1.37 -16.32
CA GLY A 563 -6.65 0.03 -16.00
C GLY A 563 -5.46 0.93 -15.67
N SER A 564 -4.23 0.43 -15.71
CA SER A 564 -2.99 1.21 -15.51
C SER A 564 -2.02 1.15 -16.70
N SER A 565 -2.51 0.71 -17.86
CA SER A 565 -1.71 0.57 -19.08
C SER A 565 -1.25 1.94 -19.62
N PRO A 566 0.05 2.12 -19.91
CA PRO A 566 0.53 3.33 -20.56
C PRO A 566 -0.02 3.46 -21.98
N THR A 567 -0.36 4.69 -22.34
CA THR A 567 -0.96 5.04 -23.63
C THR A 567 0.07 5.70 -24.54
N SER A 568 -0.11 5.59 -25.85
CA SER A 568 0.65 6.34 -26.85
C SER A 568 -0.29 7.05 -27.81
N GLN A 569 0.16 8.18 -28.34
CA GLN A 569 -0.62 8.94 -29.30
C GLN A 569 0.25 9.57 -30.37
N GLY A 570 -0.32 9.75 -31.55
CA GLY A 570 0.30 10.42 -32.68
C GLY A 570 -0.70 11.36 -33.32
N VAL A 571 -0.23 12.50 -33.83
CA VAL A 571 -1.05 13.48 -34.52
C VAL A 571 -0.33 13.95 -35.77
N MET A 572 -1.06 13.97 -36.88
CA MET A 572 -0.67 14.63 -38.12
C MET A 572 -1.68 15.74 -38.40
N GLU A 573 -1.20 16.90 -38.81
CA GLU A 573 -2.02 18.10 -38.95
C GLU A 573 -1.53 18.96 -40.13
N ILE A 574 -2.47 19.68 -40.74
CA ILE A 574 -2.25 20.68 -41.77
C ILE A 574 -3.13 21.89 -41.47
N ASP A 575 -2.52 23.06 -41.35
CA ASP A 575 -3.19 24.35 -41.12
C ASP A 575 -2.89 25.34 -42.23
N THR A 576 -3.84 26.22 -42.49
CA THR A 576 -3.61 27.38 -43.34
C THR A 576 -4.29 28.60 -42.77
N HIS A 577 -3.65 29.75 -42.96
CA HIS A 577 -4.21 31.04 -42.63
C HIS A 577 -3.82 32.07 -43.68
N PHE A 578 -4.76 32.95 -44.06
CA PHE A 578 -4.49 34.06 -44.95
C PHE A 578 -5.52 35.18 -44.82
N ASP A 579 -5.10 36.39 -45.12
CA ASP A 579 -5.93 37.58 -45.11
C ASP A 579 -6.25 38.06 -46.54
N LEU A 580 -7.46 38.58 -46.69
CA LEU A 580 -8.01 39.18 -47.88
C LEU A 580 -8.46 40.60 -47.56
N HIS A 581 -7.93 41.56 -48.31
CA HIS A 581 -8.30 42.97 -48.20
C HIS A 581 -9.02 43.42 -49.49
N PRO A 582 -10.27 42.99 -49.74
CA PRO A 582 -10.98 43.37 -50.96
C PRO A 582 -11.28 44.87 -50.97
N ASN A 583 -10.82 45.56 -52.02
CA ASN A 583 -11.14 46.97 -52.23
C ASN A 583 -12.45 47.11 -53.01
N LEU A 584 -13.57 47.30 -52.30
CA LEU A 584 -14.91 47.47 -52.88
C LEU A 584 -15.27 48.94 -53.21
N GLY A 585 -14.30 49.85 -53.23
CA GLY A 585 -14.51 51.23 -53.69
C GLY A 585 -15.26 52.17 -52.73
N GLY A 586 -15.30 51.85 -51.42
CA GLY A 586 -15.93 52.67 -50.37
C GLY A 586 -14.95 53.12 -49.27
N ARG A 587 -15.37 54.05 -48.39
CA ARG A 587 -14.58 54.57 -47.25
C ARG A 587 -14.39 53.58 -46.08
N PHE A 588 -14.82 52.33 -46.23
CA PHE A 588 -14.74 51.30 -45.20
C PHE A 588 -13.81 50.19 -45.68
N PRO A 589 -12.62 50.00 -45.07
CA PRO A 589 -11.80 48.83 -45.34
C PRO A 589 -12.52 47.58 -44.83
N ILE A 590 -12.49 46.51 -45.64
CA ILE A 590 -12.97 45.19 -45.26
C ILE A 590 -11.74 44.29 -45.16
N ASP A 591 -11.52 43.72 -43.98
CA ASP A 591 -10.46 42.75 -43.71
C ASP A 591 -11.13 41.39 -43.45
N ILE A 592 -10.87 40.42 -44.32
CA ILE A 592 -11.39 39.05 -44.19
C ILE A 592 -10.20 38.15 -43.87
N SER A 593 -10.25 37.48 -42.73
CA SER A 593 -9.25 36.49 -42.35
C SER A 593 -9.83 35.09 -42.51
N PHE A 594 -9.11 34.21 -43.20
CA PHE A 594 -9.46 32.81 -43.34
C PHE A 594 -8.46 31.95 -42.58
N SER A 595 -8.96 30.99 -41.82
CA SER A 595 -8.16 29.92 -41.23
C SER A 595 -8.86 28.58 -41.47
N GLY A 596 -8.07 27.54 -41.69
CA GLY A 596 -8.56 26.17 -41.80
C GLY A 596 -7.52 25.21 -41.24
N GLU A 597 -7.98 24.18 -40.52
CA GLU A 597 -7.13 23.16 -39.90
C GLU A 597 -7.74 21.78 -40.18
N LEU A 598 -6.89 20.81 -40.49
CA LEU A 598 -7.25 19.39 -40.66
C LEU A 598 -6.26 18.54 -39.87
N ALA A 599 -6.75 17.77 -38.90
CA ALA A 599 -5.94 16.90 -38.08
C ALA A 599 -6.42 15.44 -38.13
N LYS A 600 -5.47 14.51 -38.08
CA LYS A 600 -5.71 13.08 -37.92
C LYS A 600 -4.84 12.55 -36.77
N GLY A 601 -5.50 11.97 -35.78
CA GLY A 601 -4.84 11.31 -34.65
C GLY A 601 -4.78 9.79 -34.79
N THR A 602 -3.79 9.19 -34.16
CA THR A 602 -3.73 7.77 -33.80
C THR A 602 -3.60 7.68 -32.29
N PHE A 603 -4.37 6.81 -31.65
CA PHE A 603 -4.31 6.58 -30.21
C PHE A 603 -4.16 5.08 -29.96
N ASP A 604 -3.14 4.72 -29.21
CA ASP A 604 -2.90 3.39 -28.70
C ASP A 604 -3.17 3.40 -27.18
N PRO A 605 -4.30 2.83 -26.71
CA PRO A 605 -4.66 2.83 -25.30
C PRO A 605 -3.74 1.92 -24.46
N ASN A 606 -2.97 1.02 -25.08
CA ASN A 606 -2.12 0.10 -24.34
C ASN A 606 -0.90 -0.32 -25.16
N VAL A 607 0.24 0.30 -24.88
CA VAL A 607 1.53 0.02 -25.56
C VAL A 607 2.05 -1.41 -25.37
N PHE A 608 1.55 -2.15 -24.38
CA PHE A 608 1.90 -3.54 -24.17
C PHE A 608 1.07 -4.49 -25.04
N GLY A 609 -0.10 -4.05 -25.50
CA GLY A 609 -1.10 -4.88 -26.18
C GLY A 609 -1.76 -5.94 -25.29
N LYS A 610 -1.48 -5.89 -23.99
CA LYS A 610 -1.95 -6.81 -22.94
C LYS A 610 -1.88 -6.12 -21.58
N ALA A 611 -2.68 -6.57 -20.64
CA ALA A 611 -2.66 -6.11 -19.25
C ALA A 611 -2.83 -7.31 -18.33
N MET A 612 -2.23 -7.23 -17.14
CA MET A 612 -2.40 -8.27 -16.14
C MET A 612 -3.76 -8.11 -15.46
N LEU A 613 -4.58 -9.15 -15.51
CA LEU A 613 -5.83 -9.20 -14.76
C LEU A 613 -5.55 -9.65 -13.34
N GLU A 614 -4.90 -10.80 -13.20
CA GLU A 614 -4.54 -11.44 -11.93
C GLU A 614 -3.31 -12.34 -12.17
N ASP A 615 -2.38 -12.36 -11.21
CA ASP A 615 -1.17 -13.19 -11.21
C ASP A 615 -1.09 -14.12 -9.99
N PHE A 616 -2.14 -14.12 -9.15
CA PHE A 616 -2.28 -14.92 -7.95
C PHE A 616 -1.15 -14.74 -6.92
N SER A 617 -0.33 -13.69 -7.06
CA SER A 617 0.77 -13.40 -6.13
C SER A 617 0.26 -13.08 -4.72
N SER A 618 -1.01 -12.67 -4.62
CA SER A 618 -1.71 -12.33 -3.37
C SER A 618 -2.78 -13.33 -2.98
N ALA A 619 -2.81 -14.52 -3.62
CA ALA A 619 -3.80 -15.53 -3.33
C ALA A 619 -3.65 -16.10 -1.92
N ARG A 620 -2.40 -16.30 -1.47
CA ARG A 620 -2.04 -16.71 -0.11
C ARG A 620 -1.82 -15.48 0.76
N ILE A 621 -2.53 -15.42 1.88
CA ILE A 621 -2.30 -14.45 2.95
C ILE A 621 -1.54 -15.19 4.04
N GLU A 622 -0.50 -14.57 4.59
CA GLU A 622 0.37 -15.23 5.56
C GLU A 622 0.79 -14.24 6.64
N ASP A 623 0.78 -14.71 7.88
CA ASP A 623 1.41 -14.04 9.02
C ASP A 623 2.62 -14.85 9.48
N THR A 624 3.81 -14.29 9.34
CA THR A 624 5.07 -14.99 9.64
C THR A 624 5.64 -14.54 10.97
N LEU A 625 6.00 -15.51 11.81
CA LEU A 625 6.59 -15.30 13.12
C LEU A 625 8.09 -14.95 13.01
N PRO A 626 8.63 -14.09 13.89
CA PRO A 626 10.04 -13.81 13.93
C PRO A 626 10.83 -15.00 14.50
N MET A 627 11.95 -15.34 13.86
CA MET A 627 12.84 -16.46 14.26
C MET A 627 14.08 -16.00 15.05
N ASN A 628 14.13 -14.74 15.49
CA ASN A 628 15.23 -14.24 16.32
C ASN A 628 15.01 -14.65 17.78
N LYS A 629 16.07 -14.97 18.51
CA LYS A 629 15.98 -15.49 19.88
C LYS A 629 15.30 -14.53 20.86
N ASP A 630 15.47 -13.22 20.66
CA ASP A 630 14.99 -12.17 21.57
C ASP A 630 13.46 -11.99 21.50
N SER A 631 12.80 -12.62 20.53
CA SER A 631 11.34 -12.63 20.42
C SER A 631 10.70 -13.75 21.24
N TRP A 632 11.46 -14.77 21.63
CA TRP A 632 10.93 -15.97 22.27
C TRP A 632 11.31 -15.98 23.75
N HIS A 633 10.34 -16.28 24.60
CA HIS A 633 10.50 -16.34 26.05
C HIS A 633 10.19 -17.75 26.55
N LEU A 634 10.63 -18.09 27.76
CA LEU A 634 10.14 -19.29 28.43
C LEU A 634 8.65 -19.13 28.75
N SER A 635 7.92 -20.23 28.84
CA SER A 635 6.47 -20.17 29.07
C SER A 635 5.99 -21.17 30.10
N SER A 636 4.73 -21.02 30.50
CA SER A 636 4.02 -21.95 31.37
C SER A 636 3.83 -23.34 30.73
N ASN A 637 3.48 -24.31 31.57
CA ASN A 637 3.13 -25.67 31.15
C ASN A 637 1.75 -25.69 30.47
N PRO A 638 1.57 -26.41 29.34
CA PRO A 638 0.23 -26.73 28.86
C PRO A 638 -0.61 -27.44 29.96
N GLY A 639 -1.79 -26.90 30.25
CA GLY A 639 -2.76 -27.51 31.18
C GLY A 639 -2.73 -27.00 32.63
N GLN A 640 -2.25 -25.78 32.86
CA GLN A 640 -2.34 -24.98 34.10
C GLN A 640 -1.64 -25.51 35.37
N HIS A 641 -1.31 -26.79 35.48
CA HIS A 641 -0.57 -27.27 36.65
C HIS A 641 0.94 -27.33 36.42
N PRO A 642 1.76 -26.70 37.28
CA PRO A 642 3.20 -26.73 37.16
C PRO A 642 3.70 -28.17 37.34
N SER A 643 4.51 -28.62 36.40
CA SER A 643 5.17 -29.92 36.44
C SER A 643 6.67 -29.74 36.31
N LYS A 644 7.45 -30.77 36.68
CA LYS A 644 8.91 -30.67 36.65
C LYS A 644 9.36 -30.46 35.20
N ARG A 645 9.78 -29.24 34.87
CA ARG A 645 10.47 -28.90 33.62
C ARG A 645 11.96 -29.15 33.73
N ASP A 646 12.61 -29.35 32.59
CA ASP A 646 14.08 -29.40 32.53
C ASP A 646 14.61 -28.07 31.95
N LYS A 647 15.41 -28.11 30.88
CA LYS A 647 16.01 -26.91 30.29
C LYS A 647 15.86 -26.89 28.77
N ILE A 648 15.30 -25.79 28.25
CA ILE A 648 15.48 -25.31 26.87
C ILE A 648 16.31 -24.03 26.89
N GLU A 649 17.32 -23.98 26.01
CA GLU A 649 18.09 -22.79 25.69
C GLU A 649 17.73 -22.31 24.28
N ILE A 650 17.45 -21.01 24.15
CA ILE A 650 17.03 -20.37 22.90
C ILE A 650 18.24 -19.70 22.24
N PHE A 651 18.50 -20.06 21.00
CA PHE A 651 19.52 -19.43 20.16
C PHE A 651 18.96 -19.08 18.80
N ASP A 652 19.61 -18.18 18.11
CA ASP A 652 19.41 -17.96 16.69
C ASP A 652 20.73 -18.03 15.93
N GLU A 653 20.67 -18.42 14.66
CA GLU A 653 21.81 -18.39 13.77
C GLU A 653 21.42 -17.82 12.40
N LYS A 654 22.37 -17.19 11.72
CA LYS A 654 22.18 -16.75 10.34
C LYS A 654 22.66 -17.82 9.38
N ILE A 655 21.80 -18.23 8.47
CA ILE A 655 22.13 -19.13 7.37
C ILE A 655 21.58 -18.57 6.06
N ARG A 656 22.14 -19.01 4.93
CA ARG A 656 21.61 -18.65 3.61
C ARG A 656 20.27 -19.36 3.40
N GLU A 657 19.29 -18.68 2.80
CA GLU A 657 17.98 -19.26 2.51
C GLU A 657 18.08 -20.54 1.66
N GLU A 658 19.00 -20.56 0.69
CA GLU A 658 19.28 -21.73 -0.15
C GLU A 658 19.74 -23.00 0.60
N VAL A 659 20.21 -22.86 1.84
CA VAL A 659 20.55 -24.00 2.71
C VAL A 659 19.30 -24.67 3.28
N ILE A 660 18.19 -23.96 3.38
CA ILE A 660 16.89 -24.50 3.78
C ILE A 660 16.20 -25.07 2.55
N ASN A 661 16.02 -24.22 1.54
CA ASN A 661 15.40 -24.54 0.28
C ASN A 661 16.27 -24.02 -0.87
N PRO A 662 16.94 -24.89 -1.64
CA PRO A 662 17.87 -24.50 -2.71
C PRO A 662 17.32 -23.53 -3.78
N ILE A 663 16.00 -23.40 -3.90
CA ILE A 663 15.32 -22.51 -4.85
C ILE A 663 15.24 -21.07 -4.31
N TRP A 664 15.30 -20.88 -3.00
CA TRP A 664 15.26 -19.56 -2.36
C TRP A 664 16.51 -18.73 -2.62
N SER A 665 16.50 -17.46 -2.18
CA SER A 665 17.61 -16.52 -2.38
C SER A 665 18.93 -17.02 -1.77
N ASP A 666 20.04 -16.43 -2.18
CA ASP A 666 21.34 -16.63 -1.53
C ASP A 666 21.59 -15.68 -0.34
N ASP A 667 20.56 -14.88 -0.02
CA ASP A 667 20.44 -13.99 1.14
C ASP A 667 20.46 -14.75 2.48
N GLU A 668 20.89 -14.06 3.53
CA GLU A 668 20.92 -14.61 4.90
C GLU A 668 19.62 -14.35 5.64
N ILE A 669 19.02 -15.41 6.19
CA ILE A 669 17.92 -15.35 7.16
C ILE A 669 18.36 -15.83 8.53
N ARG A 670 17.64 -15.38 9.56
CA ARG A 670 17.78 -15.91 10.92
C ARG A 670 16.85 -17.11 11.10
N ILE A 671 17.37 -18.15 11.75
CA ILE A 671 16.60 -19.32 12.15
C ILE A 671 16.65 -19.48 13.66
N LEU A 672 15.58 -20.04 14.23
CA LEU A 672 15.42 -20.29 15.66
C LEU A 672 15.96 -21.68 16.00
N ASN A 673 16.82 -21.77 17.00
CA ASN A 673 17.38 -23.02 17.51
C ASN A 673 16.96 -23.21 18.97
N LEU A 674 16.29 -24.31 19.27
CA LEU A 674 15.92 -24.70 20.63
C LEU A 674 16.79 -25.89 21.05
N MET A 675 17.75 -25.65 21.94
CA MET A 675 18.56 -26.72 22.52
C MET A 675 17.90 -27.22 23.79
N TYR A 676 17.46 -28.48 23.81
CA TYR A 676 16.86 -29.11 24.97
C TYR A 676 17.84 -30.05 25.67
N ASP A 677 17.73 -30.14 26.99
CA ASP A 677 18.37 -31.17 27.82
C ASP A 677 17.31 -31.78 28.74
N PHE A 678 16.80 -32.95 28.35
CA PHE A 678 15.74 -33.71 29.03
C PHE A 678 16.31 -34.97 29.69
N THR A 679 17.26 -34.75 30.61
CA THR A 679 17.93 -35.81 31.37
C THR A 679 17.35 -35.98 32.77
N SER A 680 16.76 -34.92 33.32
CA SER A 680 16.21 -34.83 34.68
C SER A 680 14.69 -34.69 34.72
N ALA A 681 14.11 -34.16 33.65
CA ALA A 681 12.69 -34.20 33.34
C ALA A 681 12.48 -34.39 31.83
N SER A 682 11.23 -34.42 31.38
CA SER A 682 10.87 -34.87 30.03
C SER A 682 10.23 -33.81 29.16
N TRP A 683 10.23 -32.53 29.57
CA TRP A 683 9.64 -31.45 28.79
C TRP A 683 10.13 -30.07 29.19
N ASP A 684 9.95 -29.11 28.29
CA ASP A 684 10.03 -27.67 28.54
C ASP A 684 9.34 -26.89 27.38
N SER A 685 9.08 -25.59 27.54
CA SER A 685 8.33 -24.76 26.58
C SER A 685 8.89 -23.34 26.37
N VAL A 686 8.61 -22.79 25.19
CA VAL A 686 8.90 -21.41 24.79
C VAL A 686 7.69 -20.78 24.11
N VAL A 687 7.51 -19.47 24.24
CA VAL A 687 6.36 -18.73 23.69
C VAL A 687 6.81 -17.49 22.95
N TYR A 688 6.06 -17.16 21.90
CA TYR A 688 6.12 -15.89 21.20
C TYR A 688 4.78 -15.14 21.35
N SER A 689 4.87 -13.87 21.73
CA SER A 689 3.71 -12.97 21.83
C SER A 689 3.38 -12.37 20.47
N LEU A 690 2.34 -12.89 19.81
CA LEU A 690 1.83 -12.42 18.52
C LEU A 690 1.21 -11.03 18.59
N SER A 691 0.39 -10.80 19.62
CA SER A 691 -0.37 -9.56 19.79
C SER A 691 -0.75 -9.41 21.26
N PRO A 692 -0.41 -8.29 21.92
CA PRO A 692 -0.82 -8.03 23.30
C PRO A 692 -2.34 -8.03 23.49
N VAL A 693 -3.09 -7.59 22.47
CA VAL A 693 -4.56 -7.51 22.47
C VAL A 693 -5.22 -8.68 21.72
N GLY A 694 -4.42 -9.63 21.22
CA GLY A 694 -4.86 -10.73 20.39
C GLY A 694 -5.11 -10.37 18.92
N LYS A 695 -5.14 -11.40 18.08
CA LYS A 695 -5.32 -11.30 16.63
C LYS A 695 -6.41 -12.26 16.15
N ASP A 696 -7.20 -11.80 15.19
CA ASP A 696 -8.26 -12.60 14.57
C ASP A 696 -7.72 -13.38 13.37
N TYR A 697 -7.77 -14.70 13.49
CA TYR A 697 -7.40 -15.69 12.48
C TYR A 697 -8.59 -16.50 11.97
N THR A 698 -9.82 -16.00 12.11
CA THR A 698 -11.04 -16.65 11.60
C THR A 698 -10.95 -17.03 10.12
N ASN A 699 -10.22 -16.23 9.33
CA ASN A 699 -10.04 -16.44 7.90
C ASN A 699 -8.73 -17.19 7.54
N MET A 700 -7.91 -17.57 8.53
CA MET A 700 -6.71 -18.39 8.31
C MET A 700 -7.05 -19.87 8.42
N LYS A 701 -6.26 -20.71 7.75
CA LYS A 701 -6.55 -22.13 7.59
C LYS A 701 -5.42 -23.05 8.00
N TYR A 702 -4.18 -22.63 7.82
CA TYR A 702 -3.03 -23.49 8.02
C TYR A 702 -2.02 -22.87 8.99
N LEU A 703 -1.42 -23.71 9.81
CA LEU A 703 -0.17 -23.45 10.50
C LEU A 703 0.95 -24.11 9.68
N GLU A 704 1.92 -23.33 9.24
CA GLU A 704 3.03 -23.80 8.43
C GLU A 704 4.35 -23.71 9.20
N VAL A 705 5.10 -24.80 9.22
CA VAL A 705 6.33 -24.94 10.03
C VAL A 705 7.45 -25.50 9.17
N TRP A 706 8.50 -24.71 8.95
CA TRP A 706 9.75 -25.17 8.35
C TRP A 706 10.74 -25.56 9.45
N ILE A 707 11.07 -26.85 9.51
CA ILE A 707 11.87 -27.43 10.58
C ILE A 707 12.92 -28.37 10.02
N LYS A 708 14.08 -28.44 10.68
CA LYS A 708 15.16 -29.35 10.31
C LYS A 708 15.06 -30.64 11.11
N GLU A 709 15.04 -31.79 10.42
CA GLU A 709 15.14 -33.16 10.94
C GLU A 709 14.82 -33.31 12.43
N ILE A 710 13.59 -33.69 12.77
CA ILE A 710 13.18 -33.90 14.17
C ILE A 710 13.99 -35.06 14.77
N PRO A 711 14.77 -34.84 15.85
CA PRO A 711 15.52 -35.91 16.51
C PRO A 711 14.61 -37.07 16.96
N SER A 712 15.11 -38.30 16.88
CA SER A 712 14.36 -39.46 17.37
C SER A 712 14.19 -39.41 18.89
N GLY A 713 12.97 -39.61 19.39
CA GLY A 713 12.69 -39.71 20.83
C GLY A 713 12.18 -38.41 21.48
N ILE A 714 11.84 -37.40 20.67
CA ILE A 714 11.08 -36.22 21.10
C ILE A 714 9.78 -36.07 20.31
N ASN A 715 8.83 -35.36 20.89
CA ASN A 715 7.67 -34.81 20.20
C ASN A 715 7.69 -33.28 20.34
N ILE A 716 7.25 -32.61 19.30
CA ILE A 716 7.15 -31.15 19.24
C ILE A 716 5.68 -30.81 19.09
N HIS A 717 5.24 -29.87 19.90
CA HIS A 717 3.87 -29.43 20.01
C HIS A 717 3.83 -27.92 19.78
N LEU A 718 2.83 -27.44 19.05
CA LEU A 718 2.59 -26.01 18.84
C LEU A 718 1.21 -25.67 19.36
N ASP A 719 1.14 -24.70 20.26
CA ASP A 719 -0.11 -24.14 20.75
C ASP A 719 -0.35 -22.77 20.12
N LEU A 720 -1.57 -22.53 19.65
CA LEU A 720 -2.04 -21.20 19.26
C LEU A 720 -3.18 -20.80 20.17
N GLY A 721 -3.10 -19.62 20.79
CA GLY A 721 -4.20 -19.06 21.57
C GLY A 721 -3.73 -18.07 22.63
N MET A 722 -4.23 -18.21 23.85
CA MET A 722 -3.79 -17.51 25.05
C MET A 722 -3.05 -18.50 25.95
N VAL A 723 -1.87 -18.10 26.39
CA VAL A 723 -0.93 -18.92 27.17
C VAL A 723 -0.80 -18.22 28.50
N SER A 724 -0.89 -18.98 29.59
CA SER A 724 -0.72 -18.42 30.93
C SER A 724 0.69 -17.83 31.07
N GLU A 725 0.76 -16.60 31.56
CA GLU A 725 1.98 -15.91 31.98
C GLU A 725 2.51 -16.44 33.31
N ASP A 726 1.63 -17.01 34.14
CA ASP A 726 2.01 -17.63 35.41
C ASP A 726 2.69 -18.98 35.17
N ILE A 727 4.01 -19.00 35.29
CA ILE A 727 4.84 -20.17 34.96
C ILE A 727 4.86 -21.17 36.12
N ASP A 728 4.77 -20.68 37.37
CA ASP A 728 4.90 -21.50 38.58
C ASP A 728 3.62 -21.68 39.40
N ASP A 729 2.52 -21.06 38.96
CA ASP A 729 1.17 -21.11 39.54
C ASP A 729 1.13 -20.54 40.97
N ASP A 730 1.96 -19.51 41.23
CA ASP A 730 2.04 -18.81 42.52
C ASP A 730 1.18 -17.53 42.59
N GLY A 731 0.67 -17.07 41.44
CA GLY A 731 -0.19 -15.91 41.28
C GLY A 731 0.50 -14.55 41.45
N ASN A 732 1.83 -14.48 41.44
CA ASN A 732 2.62 -13.26 41.54
C ASN A 732 3.41 -13.04 40.26
N LEU A 733 3.40 -11.80 39.74
CA LEU A 733 4.22 -11.47 38.59
C LEU A 733 5.71 -11.52 38.93
N ASP A 734 6.41 -12.53 38.43
CA ASP A 734 7.86 -12.63 38.52
C ASP A 734 8.55 -11.95 37.34
N THR A 735 9.40 -10.98 37.64
CA THR A 735 10.18 -10.26 36.63
C THR A 735 11.54 -9.84 37.18
N GLU A 736 12.56 -9.92 36.33
CA GLU A 736 13.88 -9.36 36.66
C GLU A 736 13.98 -7.85 36.33
N ASP A 737 12.96 -7.29 35.65
CA ASP A 737 12.83 -5.87 35.34
C ASP A 737 12.51 -5.06 36.59
N LYS A 738 13.53 -4.48 37.23
CA LYS A 738 13.36 -3.74 38.48
C LYS A 738 12.81 -2.34 38.27
N ASN A 739 13.02 -1.76 37.09
CA ASN A 739 12.64 -0.38 36.81
C ASN A 739 11.39 -0.27 35.91
N LYS A 740 10.88 -1.40 35.41
CA LYS A 740 9.69 -1.53 34.57
C LYS A 740 9.81 -0.76 33.25
N ASP A 741 11.00 -0.73 32.67
CA ASP A 741 11.24 -0.08 31.38
C ASP A 741 11.18 -1.04 30.18
N GLY A 742 10.99 -2.34 30.44
CA GLY A 742 10.88 -3.39 29.42
C GLY A 742 12.21 -3.68 28.72
N ILE A 743 13.33 -3.25 29.29
CA ILE A 743 14.67 -3.42 28.72
C ILE A 743 15.58 -4.09 29.77
N LEU A 744 16.39 -5.05 29.34
CA LEU A 744 17.39 -5.65 30.22
C LEU A 744 18.49 -4.65 30.61
N ASN A 745 18.53 -4.19 31.86
CA ASN A 745 19.56 -3.25 32.34
C ASN A 745 20.77 -3.95 32.99
N PRO A 746 21.93 -3.25 33.13
CA PRO A 746 23.08 -3.80 33.82
C PRO A 746 22.76 -4.23 35.27
N GLY A 747 22.88 -5.53 35.53
CA GLY A 747 22.64 -6.15 36.85
C GLY A 747 21.22 -6.71 37.04
N GLU A 748 20.39 -6.71 35.99
CA GLU A 748 19.07 -7.34 35.98
C GLU A 748 19.08 -8.77 35.48
N ASP A 749 20.02 -9.17 34.63
CA ASP A 749 20.25 -10.53 34.08
C ASP A 749 20.62 -11.58 35.16
N ILE A 750 19.70 -11.81 36.10
CA ILE A 750 19.82 -12.71 37.24
C ILE A 750 18.82 -13.86 37.16
N GLY A 751 17.88 -13.79 36.22
CA GLY A 751 16.78 -14.73 36.06
C GLY A 751 15.65 -14.47 37.05
N ILE A 752 14.51 -15.09 36.77
CA ILE A 752 13.32 -15.07 37.62
C ILE A 752 13.26 -16.33 38.51
N GLY A 753 12.82 -16.14 39.75
CA GLY A 753 12.90 -17.15 40.81
C GLY A 753 11.57 -17.82 41.09
N MET A 754 11.31 -18.93 40.41
CA MET A 754 10.07 -19.69 40.49
C MET A 754 9.92 -20.40 41.84
N ALA A 755 8.79 -20.19 42.52
CA ALA A 755 8.38 -20.72 43.81
C ALA A 755 7.49 -21.99 43.71
N PHE A 756 7.84 -22.93 42.82
CA PHE A 756 7.01 -24.12 42.59
C PHE A 756 6.62 -24.90 43.88
N PRO A 757 5.36 -25.39 43.96
CA PRO A 757 4.88 -26.15 45.11
C PRO A 757 5.63 -27.48 45.29
N PRO A 758 5.77 -27.99 46.54
CA PRO A 758 6.39 -29.31 46.78
C PRO A 758 5.69 -30.41 45.96
N PRO A 759 6.45 -31.33 45.33
CA PRO A 759 7.85 -31.67 45.58
C PRO A 759 8.88 -30.98 44.68
N LEU A 760 8.50 -30.02 43.83
CA LEU A 760 9.40 -29.38 42.84
C LEU A 760 10.46 -28.49 43.51
N GLY A 761 10.02 -27.63 44.43
CA GLY A 761 10.90 -26.69 45.13
C GLY A 761 11.35 -25.53 44.23
N PRO A 762 12.04 -24.52 44.79
CA PRO A 762 12.36 -23.30 44.06
C PRO A 762 13.40 -23.53 42.98
N ILE A 763 13.20 -22.93 41.80
CA ILE A 763 14.09 -23.01 40.64
C ILE A 763 14.28 -21.58 40.10
N THR A 764 15.49 -21.22 39.69
CA THR A 764 15.72 -19.96 38.97
C THR A 764 15.91 -20.26 37.49
N ILE A 765 15.17 -19.54 36.64
CA ILE A 765 15.23 -19.68 35.18
C ILE A 765 15.78 -18.40 34.56
N GLY A 766 16.50 -18.56 33.45
CA GLY A 766 16.98 -17.43 32.64
C GLY A 766 18.26 -16.71 33.12
N THR A 767 18.83 -17.09 34.26
CA THR A 767 20.07 -16.46 34.76
C THR A 767 21.23 -16.40 33.74
N ASN A 768 21.74 -15.19 33.45
CA ASN A 768 22.83 -14.91 32.50
C ASN A 768 22.54 -15.32 31.05
N ASN A 769 21.29 -15.32 30.60
CA ASN A 769 20.92 -15.58 29.21
C ASN A 769 20.99 -14.32 28.33
N GLY A 770 21.08 -13.12 28.93
CA GLY A 770 21.12 -11.85 28.22
C GLY A 770 19.78 -11.43 27.60
N ILE A 771 18.66 -12.00 28.07
CA ILE A 771 17.28 -11.69 27.70
C ILE A 771 16.59 -11.21 28.97
N LEU A 772 15.68 -10.23 28.87
CA LEU A 772 14.87 -9.83 30.02
C LEU A 772 13.88 -10.96 30.34
N ASP A 773 14.11 -11.64 31.46
CA ASP A 773 13.21 -12.70 31.93
C ASP A 773 12.04 -12.11 32.72
N THR A 774 10.82 -12.38 32.26
CA THR A 774 9.59 -11.88 32.86
C THR A 774 8.44 -12.84 32.56
N GLU A 775 7.53 -12.98 33.50
CA GLU A 775 6.24 -13.65 33.28
C GLU A 775 5.27 -12.77 32.48
N ASP A 776 5.44 -11.45 32.49
CA ASP A 776 4.65 -10.48 31.70
C ASP A 776 5.01 -10.56 30.21
N LEU A 777 4.42 -11.52 29.49
CA LEU A 777 4.67 -11.83 28.08
C LEU A 777 4.18 -10.72 27.14
N ASN A 778 3.20 -9.94 27.56
CA ASN A 778 2.59 -8.89 26.73
C ASN A 778 3.05 -7.45 27.09
N SER A 779 3.84 -7.31 28.16
CA SER A 779 4.38 -6.06 28.71
C SER A 779 3.31 -5.08 29.21
N ASN A 780 2.17 -5.57 29.71
CA ASN A 780 1.10 -4.75 30.30
C ASN A 780 1.36 -4.42 31.78
N GLY A 781 2.37 -5.04 32.39
CA GLY A 781 2.78 -4.87 33.79
C GLY A 781 1.94 -5.66 34.80
N ILE A 782 1.13 -6.60 34.35
CA ILE A 782 0.19 -7.43 35.11
C ILE A 782 0.43 -8.91 34.74
N LEU A 783 0.01 -9.83 35.60
CA LEU A 783 0.15 -11.28 35.38
C LEU A 783 -1.12 -11.84 34.72
N ASP A 784 -0.97 -12.39 33.53
CA ASP A 784 -2.05 -13.01 32.76
C ASP A 784 -2.18 -14.52 33.00
N THR A 785 -3.08 -14.98 33.89
CA THR A 785 -3.17 -16.43 34.24
C THR A 785 -4.05 -17.30 33.33
N GLU A 786 -4.66 -16.74 32.28
CA GLU A 786 -5.60 -17.50 31.42
C GLU A 786 -4.86 -18.43 30.44
N GLU A 787 -5.30 -19.69 30.38
CA GLU A 787 -4.83 -20.67 29.39
C GLU A 787 -5.99 -21.13 28.49
N LYS A 788 -5.97 -20.66 27.24
CA LYS A 788 -6.96 -21.00 26.22
C LYS A 788 -6.29 -21.14 24.86
N SER A 789 -5.82 -22.34 24.56
CA SER A 789 -5.05 -22.63 23.35
C SER A 789 -5.49 -23.90 22.63
N SER A 790 -5.24 -23.94 21.32
CA SER A 790 -5.37 -25.12 20.47
C SER A 790 -3.98 -25.70 20.21
N THR A 791 -3.79 -26.97 20.57
CA THR A 791 -2.52 -27.70 20.43
C THR A 791 -2.49 -28.51 19.13
N TYR A 792 -1.33 -28.48 18.46
CA TYR A 792 -1.04 -29.24 17.25
C TYR A 792 0.26 -30.05 17.45
N ASP A 793 0.14 -31.37 17.39
CA ASP A 793 1.25 -32.29 17.61
C ASP A 793 1.92 -32.62 16.27
N LEU A 794 3.19 -32.21 16.06
CA LEU A 794 3.88 -32.45 14.78
C LEU A 794 3.98 -33.94 14.41
N ALA A 795 3.89 -34.85 15.39
CA ALA A 795 3.91 -36.29 15.17
C ALA A 795 2.65 -36.83 14.46
N ASP A 796 1.54 -36.08 14.50
CA ASP A 796 0.28 -36.46 13.86
C ASP A 796 0.24 -36.09 12.37
N TYR A 797 1.19 -35.26 11.93
CA TYR A 797 1.25 -34.72 10.57
C TYR A 797 2.43 -35.31 9.79
N ILE A 798 2.22 -35.48 8.49
CA ILE A 798 3.26 -35.93 7.57
C ILE A 798 3.93 -34.68 6.99
N PRO A 799 5.27 -34.51 7.12
CA PRO A 799 5.96 -33.40 6.47
C PRO A 799 5.94 -33.56 4.95
N GLU A 800 5.94 -32.44 4.24
CA GLU A 800 6.25 -32.39 2.80
C GLU A 800 7.64 -33.02 2.57
N GLU A 801 7.84 -33.65 1.40
CA GLU A 801 9.05 -34.40 1.09
C GLU A 801 10.30 -33.54 1.34
N PRO A 802 11.20 -33.95 2.27
CA PRO A 802 12.36 -33.14 2.63
C PRO A 802 13.29 -32.98 1.43
N PHE A 803 13.90 -31.81 1.28
CA PHE A 803 14.97 -31.65 0.31
C PHE A 803 16.09 -32.66 0.65
N PRO A 804 16.41 -33.62 -0.24
CA PRO A 804 17.24 -34.78 0.10
C PRO A 804 18.66 -34.45 0.60
N LEU A 805 19.10 -33.20 0.44
CA LEU A 805 20.45 -32.72 0.74
C LEU A 805 20.53 -31.82 1.97
N THR A 806 19.41 -31.26 2.46
CA THR A 806 19.44 -30.20 3.48
C THR A 806 18.92 -30.63 4.85
N GLY A 807 18.05 -31.65 4.89
CA GLY A 807 17.38 -32.11 6.11
C GLY A 807 16.26 -31.18 6.59
N TRP A 808 15.89 -30.17 5.80
CA TRP A 808 14.75 -29.30 6.09
C TRP A 808 13.49 -29.85 5.43
N CYS A 809 12.40 -29.82 6.18
CA CYS A 809 11.06 -30.11 5.68
C CYS A 809 10.06 -29.07 6.16
N LYS A 810 8.89 -29.08 5.51
CA LYS A 810 7.78 -28.20 5.82
C LYS A 810 6.61 -29.05 6.31
N TYR A 811 5.96 -28.60 7.36
CA TYR A 811 4.65 -29.09 7.80
C TYR A 811 3.60 -28.06 7.39
N THR A 812 2.50 -28.52 6.81
CA THR A 812 1.31 -27.72 6.55
C THR A 812 0.14 -28.33 7.33
N ILE A 813 -0.24 -27.68 8.43
CA ILE A 813 -1.16 -28.23 9.44
C ILE A 813 -2.50 -27.50 9.34
N PRO A 814 -3.62 -28.18 9.06
CA PRO A 814 -4.94 -27.55 9.09
C PRO A 814 -5.31 -27.11 10.51
N LEU A 815 -5.57 -25.82 10.70
CA LEU A 815 -5.97 -25.26 12.00
C LEU A 815 -7.30 -25.85 12.49
N GLY A 816 -8.19 -26.21 11.56
CA GLY A 816 -9.46 -26.85 11.88
C GLY A 816 -9.36 -28.27 12.46
N ASP A 817 -8.17 -28.89 12.47
CA ASP A 817 -7.98 -30.21 13.05
C ASP A 817 -8.06 -30.20 14.59
N ALA A 818 -7.74 -29.06 15.21
CA ALA A 818 -7.94 -28.88 16.65
C ALA A 818 -9.42 -28.65 16.96
N SER A 819 -10.01 -29.51 17.80
CA SER A 819 -11.46 -29.51 18.06
C SER A 819 -11.99 -28.22 18.71
N ASN A 820 -11.12 -27.45 19.37
CA ASN A 820 -11.46 -26.18 20.02
C ASN A 820 -11.06 -24.95 19.19
N TRP A 821 -10.53 -25.12 17.97
CA TRP A 821 -10.05 -24.01 17.15
C TRP A 821 -11.11 -22.94 16.90
N ASP A 822 -12.38 -23.33 16.70
CA ASP A 822 -13.48 -22.40 16.51
C ASP A 822 -13.69 -21.44 17.68
N SER A 823 -13.32 -21.84 18.89
CA SER A 823 -13.40 -21.02 20.11
C SER A 823 -12.14 -20.19 20.39
N VAL A 824 -11.06 -20.40 19.61
CA VAL A 824 -9.74 -19.78 19.79
C VAL A 824 -9.41 -18.81 18.66
N LYS A 825 -9.80 -19.13 17.43
CA LYS A 825 -9.37 -18.45 16.19
C LYS A 825 -9.63 -16.94 16.14
N SER A 826 -10.61 -16.44 16.88
CA SER A 826 -10.97 -15.01 16.90
C SER A 826 -10.07 -14.17 17.81
N LEU A 827 -9.32 -14.80 18.72
CA LEU A 827 -8.42 -14.13 19.66
C LEU A 827 -7.21 -15.02 19.97
N VAL A 828 -6.16 -14.85 19.16
CA VAL A 828 -4.87 -15.50 19.39
C VAL A 828 -3.84 -14.46 19.82
N LYS A 829 -3.34 -14.58 21.05
CA LYS A 829 -2.31 -13.69 21.63
C LYS A 829 -0.90 -14.28 21.50
N HIS A 830 -0.78 -15.61 21.56
CA HIS A 830 0.48 -16.32 21.74
C HIS A 830 0.60 -17.52 20.79
N VAL A 831 1.85 -17.84 20.44
CA VAL A 831 2.24 -19.13 19.89
C VAL A 831 3.25 -19.77 20.84
N ARG A 832 2.92 -20.91 21.44
CA ARG A 832 3.82 -21.67 22.32
C ARG A 832 4.34 -22.91 21.60
N ILE A 833 5.65 -23.11 21.63
CA ILE A 833 6.30 -24.36 21.22
C ILE A 833 6.68 -25.08 22.50
N TRP A 834 6.24 -26.32 22.66
CA TRP A 834 6.69 -27.16 23.76
C TRP A 834 7.18 -28.51 23.25
N ILE A 835 8.22 -29.02 23.89
CA ILE A 835 8.91 -30.24 23.46
C ILE A 835 8.80 -31.24 24.60
N THR A 836 8.42 -32.48 24.28
CA THR A 836 8.48 -33.60 25.22
C THR A 836 9.45 -34.66 24.73
N GLY A 837 10.07 -35.41 25.63
CA GLY A 837 10.92 -36.53 25.27
C GLY A 837 12.04 -36.82 26.27
N SER A 838 13.18 -37.24 25.76
CA SER A 838 14.37 -37.55 26.57
C SER A 838 15.66 -37.32 25.80
N GLY A 839 16.74 -37.03 26.52
CA GLY A 839 18.07 -36.80 25.94
C GLY A 839 18.37 -35.34 25.67
N THR A 840 19.44 -35.07 24.92
CA THR A 840 19.95 -33.72 24.69
C THR A 840 20.20 -33.52 23.20
N ASN A 841 19.56 -32.52 22.58
CA ASN A 841 19.76 -32.19 21.17
C ASN A 841 19.27 -30.77 20.84
N THR A 842 19.37 -30.35 19.58
CA THR A 842 18.89 -29.06 19.09
C THR A 842 17.83 -29.26 18.01
N VAL A 843 16.70 -28.57 18.16
CA VAL A 843 15.66 -28.45 17.13
C VAL A 843 15.82 -27.10 16.43
N LYS A 844 15.69 -27.07 15.09
CA LYS A 844 15.89 -25.84 14.30
C LYS A 844 14.66 -25.50 13.47
N PHE A 845 14.15 -24.28 13.60
CA PHE A 845 13.01 -23.74 12.86
C PHE A 845 13.47 -22.60 11.95
N ALA A 846 13.17 -22.71 10.66
CA ALA A 846 13.50 -21.67 9.69
C ALA A 846 12.37 -20.65 9.52
N LYS A 847 11.12 -21.10 9.68
CA LYS A 847 9.93 -20.28 9.53
C LYS A 847 8.78 -20.96 10.25
N ILE A 848 7.97 -20.16 10.94
CA ILE A 848 6.66 -20.58 11.43
C ILE A 848 5.67 -19.50 10.97
N SER A 849 4.55 -19.89 10.39
CA SER A 849 3.58 -18.94 9.87
C SER A 849 2.16 -19.45 9.91
N ILE A 850 1.20 -18.53 9.92
CA ILE A 850 -0.23 -18.82 9.91
C ILE A 850 -0.76 -18.30 8.57
N SER A 851 -1.28 -19.17 7.73
CA SER A 851 -1.66 -18.85 6.36
C SER A 851 -3.13 -19.15 6.05
N GLY A 852 -3.65 -18.43 5.07
CA GLY A 852 -5.02 -18.54 4.58
C GLY A 852 -5.13 -18.03 3.14
N ASP A 853 -6.36 -17.87 2.65
CA ASP A 853 -6.61 -17.50 1.26
C ASP A 853 -7.41 -16.22 1.14
N ARG A 854 -7.10 -15.45 0.09
CA ARG A 854 -7.78 -14.19 -0.23
C ARG A 854 -9.16 -14.37 -0.89
N TRP A 855 -9.38 -15.50 -1.55
CA TRP A 855 -10.53 -15.70 -2.45
C TRP A 855 -11.77 -16.21 -1.72
N GLU A 856 -12.92 -15.60 -2.03
CA GLU A 856 -14.22 -16.11 -1.57
C GLU A 856 -14.48 -17.45 -2.25
N LYS A 857 -15.01 -18.42 -1.49
CA LYS A 857 -15.18 -19.79 -1.98
C LYS A 857 -16.48 -20.41 -1.49
N TYR A 858 -17.03 -21.32 -2.29
CA TYR A 858 -18.20 -22.12 -1.94
C TYR A 858 -17.98 -23.58 -2.36
N ASN A 859 -18.14 -24.52 -1.42
CA ASN A 859 -18.00 -25.97 -1.61
C ASN A 859 -16.67 -26.45 -2.24
N LEU A 860 -15.63 -25.59 -2.24
CA LEU A 860 -14.29 -25.93 -2.71
C LEU A 860 -13.26 -25.72 -1.61
N GLU A 861 -12.25 -26.58 -1.64
CA GLU A 861 -10.98 -26.34 -0.99
C GLU A 861 -10.09 -25.53 -1.93
N VAL A 862 -9.41 -24.55 -1.34
CA VAL A 862 -8.63 -23.55 -2.06
C VAL A 862 -7.38 -23.35 -1.24
N LYS A 863 -6.22 -23.36 -1.91
CA LYS A 863 -4.91 -23.08 -1.34
C LYS A 863 -4.11 -22.23 -2.32
N GLY A 864 -3.62 -21.09 -1.90
CA GLY A 864 -2.58 -20.36 -2.62
C GLY A 864 -1.25 -21.12 -2.58
N VAL A 865 -0.70 -21.44 -3.75
CA VAL A 865 0.53 -22.24 -3.91
C VAL A 865 1.57 -21.49 -4.74
N ASN A 866 2.85 -21.81 -4.57
CA ASN A 866 3.91 -21.21 -5.38
C ASN A 866 5.15 -22.10 -5.52
N ASN A 867 5.98 -21.83 -6.53
CA ASN A 867 7.19 -22.61 -6.85
C ASN A 867 8.37 -22.43 -5.86
N TYR A 868 8.20 -21.64 -4.81
CA TYR A 868 9.23 -21.45 -3.77
C TYR A 868 8.88 -22.21 -2.49
N ASP A 869 7.65 -22.12 -2.02
CA ASP A 869 7.24 -22.59 -0.69
C ASP A 869 6.49 -23.93 -0.72
N ASP A 870 6.02 -24.37 -1.88
CA ASP A 870 5.25 -25.61 -2.05
C ASP A 870 5.98 -26.54 -3.02
N LEU A 871 6.58 -27.61 -2.50
CA LEU A 871 7.48 -28.48 -3.28
C LEU A 871 6.76 -29.33 -4.32
N ASP A 872 5.52 -29.68 -4.04
CA ASP A 872 4.66 -30.41 -4.96
C ASP A 872 4.04 -29.50 -6.03
N PHE A 873 4.25 -28.18 -5.95
CA PHE A 873 3.77 -27.26 -6.96
C PHE A 873 4.58 -27.43 -8.26
N PRO A 874 3.93 -27.78 -9.39
CA PRO A 874 4.61 -27.93 -10.67
C PRO A 874 5.05 -26.55 -11.16
N ASP A 875 6.34 -26.24 -11.08
CA ASP A 875 6.86 -24.93 -11.46
C ASP A 875 6.57 -24.64 -12.95
N PRO A 876 5.68 -23.67 -13.27
CA PRO A 876 5.35 -23.35 -14.65
C PRO A 876 6.55 -22.81 -15.43
N LEU A 877 7.59 -22.28 -14.75
CA LEU A 877 8.83 -21.84 -15.39
C LEU A 877 9.71 -23.00 -15.84
N GLU A 878 9.36 -24.26 -15.59
CA GLU A 878 9.99 -25.41 -16.25
C GLU A 878 9.50 -25.61 -17.69
N ASP A 879 8.29 -25.14 -18.02
CA ASP A 879 7.75 -25.19 -19.38
C ASP A 879 8.32 -24.07 -20.28
N ALA A 880 8.63 -24.41 -21.54
CA ALA A 880 9.24 -23.47 -22.47
C ALA A 880 8.25 -22.44 -23.02
N GLU A 881 6.98 -22.83 -23.20
CA GLU A 881 5.94 -21.92 -23.66
C GLU A 881 5.60 -20.91 -22.57
N PHE A 882 5.39 -21.38 -21.33
CA PHE A 882 5.14 -20.54 -20.17
C PHE A 882 6.31 -19.60 -19.91
N ARG A 883 7.56 -20.06 -19.90
CA ARG A 883 8.73 -19.15 -19.78
C ARG A 883 8.74 -18.05 -20.82
N SER A 884 8.41 -18.38 -22.08
CA SER A 884 8.35 -17.38 -23.14
C SER A 884 7.21 -16.38 -22.90
N TYR A 885 6.06 -16.84 -22.44
CA TYR A 885 4.94 -15.99 -22.04
C TYR A 885 5.30 -15.09 -20.87
N TYR A 886 5.85 -15.66 -19.80
CA TYR A 886 6.28 -15.00 -18.56
C TYR A 886 7.33 -13.94 -18.83
N LYS A 887 8.37 -14.25 -19.63
CA LYS A 887 9.36 -13.26 -20.08
C LYS A 887 8.71 -12.10 -20.83
N GLY A 888 7.67 -12.39 -21.62
CA GLY A 888 6.88 -11.36 -22.28
C GLY A 888 6.03 -10.52 -21.32
N MET A 889 5.72 -11.00 -20.12
CA MET A 889 4.94 -10.32 -19.08
C MET A 889 5.83 -9.55 -18.10
N TYR A 890 6.99 -10.08 -17.71
CA TYR A 890 7.84 -9.56 -16.63
C TYR A 890 9.25 -9.16 -17.08
N GLY A 891 9.59 -9.32 -18.36
CA GLY A 891 10.90 -9.00 -18.95
C GLY A 891 12.02 -10.01 -18.67
N THR A 892 12.03 -10.60 -17.48
CA THR A 892 12.95 -11.66 -17.05
C THR A 892 12.20 -12.80 -16.37
N THR A 893 12.71 -14.03 -16.52
CA THR A 893 12.24 -15.24 -15.84
C THR A 893 13.06 -15.56 -14.60
N GLU A 894 14.26 -14.99 -14.50
CA GLU A 894 15.24 -15.31 -13.47
C GLU A 894 15.58 -14.08 -12.62
N THR A 895 15.97 -14.33 -11.38
CA THR A 895 16.59 -13.37 -10.47
C THR A 895 18.03 -13.07 -10.91
N SER A 896 18.68 -12.09 -10.27
CA SER A 896 20.10 -11.79 -10.51
C SER A 896 21.05 -12.95 -10.21
N GLU A 897 20.61 -13.92 -9.41
CA GLU A 897 21.37 -15.12 -9.04
C GLU A 897 21.20 -16.27 -10.04
N GLY A 898 20.35 -16.13 -11.06
CA GLY A 898 20.06 -17.19 -12.04
C GLY A 898 19.07 -18.24 -11.54
N LYS A 899 18.33 -17.96 -10.46
CA LYS A 899 17.21 -18.77 -9.97
C LYS A 899 15.91 -18.29 -10.63
N TYR A 900 14.95 -19.17 -10.87
CA TYR A 900 13.64 -18.77 -11.39
C TYR A 900 12.93 -17.84 -10.42
N ARG A 901 12.17 -16.87 -10.93
CA ARG A 901 11.38 -15.96 -10.08
C ARG A 901 10.21 -16.71 -9.42
N LYS A 902 9.81 -16.22 -8.25
CA LYS A 902 8.63 -16.72 -7.55
C LYS A 902 7.37 -16.50 -8.39
N GLU A 903 6.66 -17.57 -8.66
CA GLU A 903 5.38 -17.59 -9.37
C GLU A 903 4.34 -18.34 -8.55
N SER A 904 3.14 -17.75 -8.48
CA SER A 904 2.05 -18.24 -7.64
C SER A 904 0.86 -18.69 -8.48
N ALA A 905 0.05 -19.57 -7.91
CA ALA A 905 -1.22 -20.00 -8.47
C ALA A 905 -2.23 -20.28 -7.35
N ILE A 906 -3.48 -20.55 -7.74
CA ILE A 906 -4.49 -21.10 -6.85
C ILE A 906 -4.64 -22.58 -7.16
N SER A 907 -4.46 -23.43 -6.14
CA SER A 907 -4.86 -24.84 -6.17
C SER A 907 -6.30 -24.97 -5.69
N ILE A 908 -7.09 -25.77 -6.40
CA ILE A 908 -8.52 -25.97 -6.16
C ILE A 908 -8.82 -27.47 -6.13
N SER A 909 -9.51 -27.93 -5.09
CA SER A 909 -10.00 -29.31 -4.95
C SER A 909 -11.46 -29.35 -4.51
N GLY A 910 -12.20 -30.37 -4.94
CA GLY A 910 -13.62 -30.56 -4.61
C GLY A 910 -14.44 -31.13 -5.78
N GLN A 911 -15.75 -31.31 -5.57
CA GLN A 911 -16.66 -31.86 -6.59
C GLN A 911 -17.33 -30.78 -7.44
N THR A 912 -17.98 -29.80 -6.81
CA THR A 912 -18.69 -28.71 -7.49
C THR A 912 -18.76 -27.51 -6.57
N GLY A 913 -18.33 -26.36 -7.08
CA GLY A 913 -18.37 -25.11 -6.35
C GLY A 913 -17.74 -23.98 -7.16
N TYR A 914 -17.36 -22.90 -6.49
CA TYR A 914 -16.72 -21.77 -7.14
C TYR A 914 -15.73 -21.05 -6.21
N ILE A 915 -14.83 -20.32 -6.85
CA ILE A 915 -14.07 -19.24 -6.22
C ILE A 915 -14.41 -17.93 -6.92
N GLN A 916 -14.42 -16.83 -6.18
CA GLN A 916 -14.72 -15.52 -6.74
C GLN A 916 -13.93 -14.39 -6.08
N GLU A 917 -13.72 -13.34 -6.87
CA GLU A 917 -13.25 -12.04 -6.41
C GLU A 917 -14.23 -10.99 -6.93
N THR A 918 -14.69 -10.12 -6.03
CA THR A 918 -15.60 -9.02 -6.40
C THR A 918 -14.84 -7.70 -6.42
N PHE A 919 -14.83 -7.03 -7.58
CA PHE A 919 -14.19 -5.71 -7.69
C PHE A 919 -15.04 -4.64 -7.01
N ILE A 920 -14.39 -3.79 -6.19
CA ILE A 920 -15.04 -2.64 -5.53
C ILE A 920 -15.55 -1.62 -6.57
N SER A 921 -14.90 -1.52 -7.72
CA SER A 921 -15.32 -0.65 -8.82
C SER A 921 -15.38 -1.42 -10.15
N PRO A 922 -16.34 -1.08 -11.03
CA PRO A 922 -16.46 -1.74 -12.33
C PRO A 922 -15.16 -1.64 -13.14
N LYS A 923 -14.69 -2.77 -13.65
CA LYS A 923 -13.54 -2.85 -14.56
C LYS A 923 -14.03 -2.90 -16.00
N SER A 924 -13.45 -2.07 -16.87
CA SER A 924 -13.77 -2.09 -18.30
C SER A 924 -12.81 -3.00 -19.06
N PHE A 925 -13.38 -3.92 -19.83
CA PHE A 925 -12.66 -4.83 -20.72
C PHE A 925 -12.81 -4.44 -22.20
N SER A 926 -13.44 -3.31 -22.51
CA SER A 926 -13.83 -2.92 -23.87
C SER A 926 -12.66 -2.70 -24.84
N GLU A 927 -11.46 -2.45 -24.32
CA GLU A 927 -10.23 -2.27 -25.10
C GLU A 927 -9.54 -3.60 -25.45
N TYR A 928 -10.04 -4.72 -24.93
CA TYR A 928 -9.46 -6.06 -25.08
C TYR A 928 -10.40 -6.96 -25.88
N TYR A 929 -9.84 -7.97 -26.54
CA TYR A 929 -10.60 -8.91 -27.38
C TYR A 929 -10.49 -10.38 -26.93
N GLN A 930 -9.63 -10.67 -25.95
CA GLN A 930 -9.42 -12.01 -25.42
C GLN A 930 -8.92 -11.97 -23.97
N ILE A 931 -9.18 -13.04 -23.21
CA ILE A 931 -8.54 -13.36 -21.93
C ILE A 931 -7.66 -14.60 -22.14
N ASN A 932 -6.46 -14.58 -21.57
CA ASN A 932 -5.57 -15.74 -21.52
C ASN A 932 -5.44 -16.17 -20.06
N LEU A 933 -5.56 -17.45 -19.79
CA LEU A 933 -5.29 -18.04 -18.48
C LEU A 933 -4.49 -19.34 -18.65
N TRP A 934 -3.72 -19.69 -17.63
CA TRP A 934 -3.00 -20.96 -17.57
C TRP A 934 -3.71 -21.90 -16.61
N LEU A 935 -3.91 -23.14 -17.04
CA LEU A 935 -4.50 -24.19 -16.22
C LEU A 935 -3.52 -25.37 -16.15
N TYR A 936 -3.39 -25.94 -14.95
CA TYR A 936 -2.68 -27.18 -14.72
C TYR A 936 -3.64 -28.21 -14.15
N GLN A 937 -3.51 -29.45 -14.59
CA GLN A 937 -4.32 -30.56 -14.10
C GLN A 937 -3.42 -31.67 -13.60
N GLU A 938 -3.52 -32.01 -12.32
CA GLU A 938 -2.66 -33.02 -11.70
C GLU A 938 -3.05 -34.45 -12.11
N ASP A 939 -4.35 -34.75 -12.10
CA ASP A 939 -4.91 -36.05 -12.46
C ASP A 939 -6.00 -35.91 -13.53
N ALA A 940 -6.13 -36.94 -14.38
CA ALA A 940 -7.20 -37.01 -15.37
C ALA A 940 -8.58 -37.02 -14.68
N VAL A 941 -9.32 -35.91 -14.78
CA VAL A 941 -10.66 -35.74 -14.23
C VAL A 941 -11.66 -35.47 -15.35
N GLU A 942 -12.85 -36.06 -15.24
CA GLU A 942 -13.99 -35.69 -16.06
C GLU A 942 -14.71 -34.51 -15.40
N GLY A 943 -14.90 -33.43 -16.14
CA GLY A 943 -15.58 -32.25 -15.63
C GLY A 943 -15.36 -31.01 -16.50
N GLU A 944 -15.83 -29.89 -15.97
CA GLU A 944 -15.85 -28.61 -16.66
C GLU A 944 -15.41 -27.49 -15.72
N PHE A 945 -14.48 -26.66 -16.20
CA PHE A 945 -14.09 -25.40 -15.59
C PHE A 945 -14.89 -24.26 -16.22
N TYR A 946 -15.45 -23.39 -15.37
CA TYR A 946 -16.23 -22.23 -15.82
C TYR A 946 -15.52 -20.94 -15.45
N LEU A 947 -15.06 -20.18 -16.44
CA LEU A 947 -14.69 -18.78 -16.23
C LEU A 947 -15.95 -17.92 -16.36
N ARG A 948 -16.28 -17.14 -15.31
CA ARG A 948 -17.42 -16.21 -15.30
C ARG A 948 -16.95 -14.82 -14.91
N PHE A 949 -17.51 -13.81 -15.56
CA PHE A 949 -17.32 -12.42 -15.17
C PHE A 949 -18.49 -11.57 -15.67
N GLY A 950 -18.89 -10.60 -14.87
CA GLY A 950 -20.04 -9.74 -15.16
C GLY A 950 -20.42 -8.96 -13.92
N SER A 951 -21.57 -8.32 -13.96
CA SER A 951 -22.08 -7.59 -12.82
C SER A 951 -22.56 -8.49 -11.68
N ASP A 952 -23.08 -9.68 -12.00
CA ASP A 952 -23.46 -10.70 -11.01
C ASP A 952 -23.14 -12.08 -11.59
N VAL A 953 -22.17 -12.78 -11.01
CA VAL A 953 -21.71 -14.11 -11.48
C VAL A 953 -22.72 -15.24 -11.26
N GLU A 954 -23.86 -14.96 -10.62
CA GLU A 954 -24.98 -15.90 -10.49
C GLU A 954 -26.06 -15.71 -11.57
N ASN A 955 -26.39 -14.46 -11.90
CA ASN A 955 -27.57 -14.15 -12.74
C ASN A 955 -27.27 -13.32 -13.98
N ASN A 956 -26.19 -12.54 -13.99
CA ASN A 956 -25.87 -11.57 -15.05
C ASN A 956 -24.37 -11.54 -15.38
N TYR A 957 -23.92 -12.49 -16.21
CA TYR A 957 -22.50 -12.68 -16.50
C TYR A 957 -22.20 -13.21 -17.91
N TYR A 958 -21.00 -12.89 -18.40
CA TYR A 958 -20.35 -13.60 -19.49
C TYR A 958 -19.64 -14.84 -18.94
N TYR A 959 -19.64 -15.93 -19.70
CA TYR A 959 -18.93 -17.15 -19.32
C TYR A 959 -18.35 -17.94 -20.48
N ARG A 960 -17.35 -18.74 -20.15
CA ARG A 960 -16.80 -19.80 -20.98
C ARG A 960 -16.68 -21.08 -20.17
N CYS A 961 -17.17 -22.18 -20.73
CA CYS A 961 -16.91 -23.52 -20.23
C CYS A 961 -15.67 -24.09 -20.95
N ILE A 962 -14.76 -24.66 -20.18
CA ILE A 962 -13.55 -25.35 -20.62
C ILE A 962 -13.63 -26.78 -20.07
N SER A 963 -13.61 -27.77 -20.95
CA SER A 963 -13.59 -29.17 -20.49
C SER A 963 -12.20 -29.52 -19.97
N TYR A 964 -12.11 -30.20 -18.82
CA TYR A 964 -10.82 -30.70 -18.33
C TYR A 964 -10.16 -31.69 -19.30
N GLN A 965 -10.94 -32.37 -20.15
CA GLN A 965 -10.38 -33.22 -21.21
C GLN A 965 -9.57 -32.45 -22.27
N SER A 966 -9.72 -31.12 -22.32
CA SER A 966 -8.92 -30.25 -23.19
C SER A 966 -7.65 -29.72 -22.54
N VAL A 967 -7.43 -30.01 -21.26
CA VAL A 967 -6.22 -29.68 -20.51
C VAL A 967 -5.37 -30.96 -20.40
N GLU A 968 -4.11 -30.87 -20.80
CA GLU A 968 -3.18 -31.99 -20.72
C GLU A 968 -2.80 -32.25 -19.26
N VAL A 969 -2.81 -33.53 -18.88
CA VAL A 969 -2.55 -33.94 -17.49
C VAL A 969 -1.05 -33.83 -17.22
N LYS A 970 -0.70 -33.24 -16.08
CA LYS A 970 0.66 -32.92 -15.65
C LYS A 970 1.39 -31.96 -16.59
N ASP A 971 0.64 -31.07 -17.23
CA ASP A 971 1.20 -30.00 -18.06
C ASP A 971 0.43 -28.68 -17.87
N TRP A 972 1.14 -27.57 -18.05
CA TRP A 972 0.57 -26.23 -18.01
C TRP A 972 0.03 -25.87 -19.38
N VAL A 973 -1.29 -25.68 -19.47
CA VAL A 973 -1.95 -25.37 -20.75
C VAL A 973 -2.43 -23.92 -20.78
N ASN A 974 -1.99 -23.18 -21.80
CA ASN A 974 -2.45 -21.83 -22.09
C ASN A 974 -3.82 -21.85 -22.76
N ILE A 975 -4.86 -21.41 -22.04
CA ILE A 975 -6.21 -21.27 -22.56
C ILE A 975 -6.45 -19.83 -23.01
N GLN A 976 -6.67 -19.65 -24.31
CA GLN A 976 -6.98 -18.35 -24.91
C GLN A 976 -8.47 -18.28 -25.24
N ILE A 977 -9.18 -17.32 -24.65
CA ILE A 977 -10.63 -17.15 -24.78
C ILE A 977 -10.91 -15.81 -25.46
N PRO A 978 -11.19 -15.79 -26.78
CA PRO A 978 -11.68 -14.59 -27.44
C PRO A 978 -13.04 -14.18 -26.89
N PHE A 979 -13.25 -12.89 -26.65
CA PHE A 979 -14.52 -12.34 -26.14
C PHE A 979 -15.70 -12.61 -27.07
N SER A 980 -15.44 -12.73 -28.37
CA SER A 980 -16.42 -13.15 -29.37
C SER A 980 -16.97 -14.57 -29.15
N GLN A 981 -16.33 -15.39 -28.30
CA GLN A 981 -16.73 -16.77 -28.00
C GLN A 981 -17.36 -16.93 -26.61
N LEU A 982 -17.54 -15.84 -25.87
CA LEU A 982 -18.21 -15.87 -24.57
C LEU A 982 -19.71 -16.08 -24.78
N ASN A 983 -20.29 -16.93 -23.94
CA ASN A 983 -21.72 -16.99 -23.77
C ASN A 983 -22.15 -15.94 -22.74
N SER A 984 -23.41 -15.52 -22.77
CA SER A 984 -23.97 -14.67 -21.73
C SER A 984 -25.14 -15.36 -21.05
N LYS A 985 -25.28 -15.12 -19.75
CA LYS A 985 -26.49 -15.36 -18.97
C LYS A 985 -27.00 -14.00 -18.53
N GLY A 986 -28.23 -13.65 -18.90
CA GLY A 986 -28.77 -12.30 -18.69
C GLY A 986 -28.32 -11.28 -19.74
N ASN A 987 -28.18 -10.02 -19.32
CA ASN A 987 -27.63 -8.91 -20.08
C ASN A 987 -26.47 -8.27 -19.28
N PRO A 988 -25.29 -8.93 -19.27
CA PRO A 988 -24.17 -8.63 -18.37
C PRO A 988 -23.45 -7.33 -18.65
#